data_AF-A0A8T0H1P4-F1
#
_entry.id   AF-A0A8T0H1P4-F1
#
_cell.length_a   1.000
_cell.length_b   1.000
_cell.length_c   1.000
_cell.angle_alpha   90.00
_cell.angle_beta   90.00
_cell.angle_gamma   90.00
#
_symmetry.space_group_name_H-M   'P 1'
#
loop_
_entity.id
_entity.type
_entity.pdbx_description
1 polymer ?
#
loop_
_entity_poly.entity_id
_entity_poly.type
_entity_poly.pdbx_seq_one_letter_code
_entity_poly.pdbx_strand_id
1 'polypeptide(L)'
;MPLLTRREEARVSLSTAEVARRESTAMATAKAKLHTVMARTGKKCRYETWQLPQSEAGSVALEGHPESGLLEFNKQDPMFACKLHLPDGVTIQSSNFRRKKDAEQDAALHALQKMGILYEPGALQATAKESWEGLLHKVSLAFTDQMVLSYKPLAEHFRAAVQRKGLGFGHVPLIVLTVLDAKITSQCKSVDQLAENNPAYAAALVSKAAAACSSLKVSDDGLWIGRSDPFSPELVTKFLTDREDRIHSPLPDGSDVLERLEATAPSMMSACNGALSFNAVYISACADKELSTISLPATPDVYYLDAIAHELGLQDAGHVFMSRQIAKAPDGSRLFWGVPDRLPRVNISEVELVKQFEPSKNHPDLCSKDGPMEALRNPGRLTLRNERASFLVGHAVHGDAILATVGSTWASEGRCIYNNFTLSCFHRLMLGRTPWGAYKLSRRSLLVADLPKVYTCRAHWQGASPKSLLADFCQQHRLPEAQYTYNDSQDSVDSISNVDLLEEGHMRDSVFMNDSACSKHHSPGTSRQGPFQCRVQVGSAANEARINFQSDGFFRSRHDAVQSAALKAVTSYGRWAGTGCLCSYIRNQDCCKASGDFMDIVSRDGTFYKSDESIGQSEFLGSQVIAEEDILGDRPPPGSMVCVSYTINLIDEGSCYNGSSSQGTPSNELESQLDFKFELGVGAVISQFESCVSKATVGQTLQFCISAEALGVLFAASCDFDENRPGLVLEYTVKLLKFEEALEERIESSHFSPPLSKQRIEYARTMINALEAKTLVDLGCGSGSLLEALLKEPNTVEHMIGIDVSRKALIRGAKTLSATLAKPNVAHTIRSITLYEGSISAIDPGLRSPDLATCIEVVEHMDPEPLSMLGESILGKLVPKLWLVSTPNIEYNPIIRGLEWDPESNSLNKGSQQSSSESKKILDVETPNLRNHDHRFEWTRAEFREWASRLAAQYDYQVSFAGVGGDGEDDENSPGFATQIAVFARNVVVFPEFCQSASCSQHDDSKRVLSTTDVDESKAELETRGAAAVSPSKELWQWNLPGPPAAIL
;
A
#
# COMPACT_ATOMS: atom_id res chain seq x y z
N MET A 1 -42.95 -1.93 -44.36
CA MET A 1 -43.37 -2.38 -43.02
C MET A 1 -42.82 -3.78 -42.74
N PRO A 2 -41.60 -3.87 -42.18
CA PRO A 2 -41.19 -5.03 -41.40
C PRO A 2 -40.59 -4.58 -40.05
N LEU A 3 -41.34 -4.72 -38.98
CA LEU A 3 -40.86 -4.64 -37.59
C LEU A 3 -41.81 -5.50 -36.78
N LEU A 4 -41.39 -6.74 -36.45
CA LEU A 4 -41.83 -7.56 -35.29
C LEU A 4 -41.45 -9.04 -35.52
N THR A 5 -40.15 -9.38 -35.54
CA THR A 5 -39.69 -10.79 -35.41
C THR A 5 -38.24 -10.95 -34.91
N ARG A 6 -37.66 -9.99 -34.18
CA ARG A 6 -36.27 -10.14 -33.64
C ARG A 6 -36.09 -9.76 -32.16
N ARG A 7 -37.10 -9.94 -31.32
CA ARG A 7 -37.01 -9.59 -29.87
C ARG A 7 -37.20 -10.74 -28.89
N GLU A 8 -37.42 -11.97 -29.35
CA GLU A 8 -37.66 -13.12 -28.45
C GLU A 8 -36.50 -14.12 -28.36
N GLU A 9 -35.49 -14.07 -29.24
CA GLU A 9 -34.34 -14.99 -29.17
C GLU A 9 -33.12 -14.44 -28.39
N ALA A 10 -33.12 -13.17 -27.96
CA ALA A 10 -32.02 -12.59 -27.18
C ALA A 10 -32.22 -12.61 -25.65
N ARG A 11 -33.32 -13.20 -25.15
CA ARG A 11 -33.65 -13.24 -23.71
C ARG A 11 -33.36 -14.58 -23.02
N VAL A 12 -32.85 -15.58 -23.75
CA VAL A 12 -32.58 -16.92 -23.20
C VAL A 12 -31.08 -17.19 -22.98
N SER A 13 -30.17 -16.30 -23.40
CA SER A 13 -28.72 -16.50 -23.27
C SER A 13 -27.99 -15.60 -22.26
N LEU A 14 -28.72 -14.87 -21.39
CA LEU A 14 -28.12 -14.01 -20.34
C LEU A 14 -28.51 -14.40 -18.90
N SER A 15 -29.28 -15.47 -18.68
CA SER A 15 -29.79 -15.79 -17.33
C SER A 15 -28.98 -16.84 -16.52
N THR A 16 -27.89 -17.37 -17.06
CA THR A 16 -27.05 -18.36 -16.35
C THR A 16 -25.69 -17.82 -15.89
N ALA A 17 -25.22 -16.69 -16.43
CA ALA A 17 -23.91 -16.11 -16.06
C ALA A 17 -23.98 -15.04 -14.94
N GLU A 18 -25.15 -14.45 -14.68
CA GLU A 18 -25.33 -13.37 -13.68
C GLU A 18 -25.71 -13.86 -12.27
N VAL A 19 -26.18 -15.10 -12.13
CA VAL A 19 -26.45 -15.68 -10.80
C VAL A 19 -25.16 -16.22 -10.14
N ALA A 20 -24.14 -16.55 -10.93
CA ALA A 20 -22.88 -17.14 -10.44
C ALA A 20 -21.87 -16.13 -9.83
N ARG A 21 -22.19 -14.83 -9.76
CA ARG A 21 -21.25 -13.79 -9.23
C ARG A 21 -21.72 -13.11 -7.94
N ARG A 22 -22.79 -13.62 -7.30
CA ARG A 22 -23.40 -13.05 -6.10
C ARG A 22 -23.00 -13.79 -4.80
N GLU A 23 -21.72 -13.89 -4.46
CA GLU A 23 -21.33 -14.47 -3.17
C GLU A 23 -20.12 -13.76 -2.54
N SER A 24 -20.38 -12.87 -1.58
CA SER A 24 -19.40 -12.33 -0.63
C SER A 24 -19.66 -12.87 0.78
N THR A 25 -19.89 -14.18 0.88
CA THR A 25 -19.50 -14.96 2.05
C THR A 25 -18.21 -15.65 1.67
N ALA A 26 -17.08 -15.27 2.29
CA ALA A 26 -15.73 -15.77 2.04
C ALA A 26 -15.71 -17.04 1.16
N MET A 27 -15.49 -16.88 -0.15
CA MET A 27 -15.45 -18.00 -1.10
C MET A 27 -14.59 -19.09 -0.49
N ALA A 28 -15.21 -20.24 -0.17
CA ALA A 28 -14.45 -21.37 0.34
C ALA A 28 -13.51 -21.82 -0.78
N THR A 29 -12.24 -21.41 -0.68
CA THR A 29 -11.20 -21.81 -1.62
C THR A 29 -11.19 -23.34 -1.77
N ALA A 30 -10.80 -23.89 -2.92
CA ALA A 30 -10.78 -25.34 -3.15
C ALA A 30 -10.07 -26.09 -2.01
N LYS A 31 -8.97 -25.52 -1.50
CA LYS A 31 -8.26 -25.98 -0.31
C LYS A 31 -9.15 -26.02 0.94
N ALA A 32 -9.87 -24.95 1.25
CA ALA A 32 -10.77 -24.88 2.40
C ALA A 32 -11.94 -25.87 2.29
N LYS A 33 -12.52 -26.02 1.10
CA LYS A 33 -13.59 -26.99 0.83
C LYS A 33 -13.09 -28.42 1.03
N LEU A 34 -11.92 -28.76 0.50
CA LEU A 34 -11.31 -30.08 0.69
C LEU A 34 -11.04 -30.36 2.18
N HIS A 35 -10.46 -29.43 2.92
CA HIS A 35 -10.24 -29.59 4.36
C HIS A 35 -11.55 -29.82 5.12
N THR A 36 -12.64 -29.16 4.70
CA THR A 36 -13.97 -29.36 5.30
C THR A 36 -14.50 -30.78 5.06
N VAL A 37 -14.35 -31.31 3.83
CA VAL A 37 -14.73 -32.69 3.48
C VAL A 37 -13.91 -33.71 4.27
N MET A 38 -12.60 -33.49 4.38
CA MET A 38 -11.69 -34.36 5.12
C MET A 38 -12.01 -34.35 6.63
N ALA A 39 -12.31 -33.18 7.19
CA ALA A 39 -12.70 -33.05 8.59
C ALA A 39 -14.00 -33.80 8.92
N ARG A 40 -15.01 -33.79 8.02
CA ARG A 40 -16.26 -34.55 8.20
C ARG A 40 -16.04 -36.06 8.24
N THR A 41 -14.99 -36.55 7.59
CA THR A 41 -14.64 -37.98 7.55
C THR A 41 -13.59 -38.37 8.59
N GLY A 42 -13.16 -37.43 9.45
CA GLY A 42 -12.13 -37.65 10.46
C GLY A 42 -10.71 -37.83 9.91
N LYS A 43 -10.49 -37.49 8.63
CA LYS A 43 -9.23 -37.73 7.92
C LYS A 43 -8.46 -36.42 7.67
N LYS A 44 -7.15 -36.51 7.44
CA LYS A 44 -6.28 -35.35 7.13
C LYS A 44 -5.57 -35.56 5.80
N CYS A 45 -5.39 -34.48 5.04
CA CYS A 45 -4.58 -34.46 3.82
C CYS A 45 -3.30 -33.65 4.05
N ARG A 46 -2.25 -33.93 3.27
CA ARG A 46 -0.94 -33.25 3.38
C ARG A 46 -0.54 -32.64 2.03
N TYR A 47 -0.19 -31.37 2.04
CA TYR A 47 0.36 -30.67 0.88
C TYR A 47 1.89 -30.70 0.97
N GLU A 48 2.53 -31.08 -0.12
CA GLU A 48 3.96 -31.02 -0.32
C GLU A 48 4.19 -30.10 -1.52
N THR A 49 4.82 -28.96 -1.31
CA THR A 49 4.99 -27.97 -2.38
C THR A 49 6.47 -27.71 -2.55
N TRP A 50 6.95 -27.75 -3.78
CA TRP A 50 8.33 -27.51 -4.11
C TRP A 50 8.43 -26.50 -5.25
N GLN A 51 9.58 -25.84 -5.28
CA GLN A 51 9.97 -25.06 -6.42
C GLN A 51 10.45 -26.03 -7.51
N LEU A 52 9.94 -25.86 -8.72
CA LEU A 52 10.40 -26.64 -9.85
C LEU A 52 11.84 -26.21 -10.18
N PRO A 53 12.73 -27.18 -10.49
CA PRO A 53 13.97 -26.86 -11.17
C PRO A 53 13.61 -26.02 -12.39
N GLN A 54 14.28 -24.89 -12.57
CA GLN A 54 14.07 -24.08 -13.77
C GLN A 54 14.28 -25.00 -14.96
N SER A 55 13.26 -25.17 -15.81
CA SER A 55 13.48 -25.83 -17.08
C SER A 55 14.57 -25.03 -17.78
N GLU A 56 15.58 -25.71 -18.33
CA GLU A 56 16.54 -25.16 -19.29
C GLU A 56 15.85 -24.69 -20.61
N ALA A 57 14.59 -24.27 -20.54
CA ALA A 57 13.86 -23.64 -21.62
C ALA A 57 14.39 -22.20 -21.79
N GLY A 58 15.53 -22.13 -22.46
CA GLY A 58 16.32 -20.94 -22.66
C GLY A 58 17.83 -21.18 -22.61
N SER A 59 18.31 -22.43 -22.48
CA SER A 59 19.64 -22.74 -23.00
C SER A 59 19.54 -22.66 -24.53
N VAL A 60 20.09 -21.60 -25.10
CA VAL A 60 20.52 -21.67 -26.50
C VAL A 60 21.64 -22.71 -26.46
N ALA A 61 21.31 -23.97 -26.76
CA ALA A 61 22.32 -24.95 -27.10
C ALA A 61 23.00 -24.42 -28.36
N LEU A 62 24.18 -23.82 -28.19
CA LEU A 62 25.11 -23.65 -29.29
C LEU A 62 25.48 -25.08 -29.72
N GLU A 63 24.86 -25.57 -30.78
CA GLU A 63 25.28 -26.83 -31.41
C GLU A 63 26.73 -26.68 -31.85
N GLY A 64 27.64 -27.33 -31.10
CA GLY A 64 29.05 -27.47 -31.46
C GLY A 64 30.05 -26.92 -30.45
N HIS A 65 30.21 -27.59 -29.29
CA HIS A 65 31.50 -28.01 -28.68
C HIS A 65 31.33 -28.31 -27.16
N PRO A 66 31.89 -29.40 -26.60
CA PRO A 66 31.53 -29.91 -25.27
C PRO A 66 32.17 -29.23 -24.04
N GLU A 67 32.90 -28.12 -24.16
CA GLU A 67 33.69 -27.55 -23.04
C GLU A 67 33.50 -26.04 -22.76
N SER A 68 32.47 -25.39 -23.31
CA SER A 68 32.10 -24.03 -22.86
C SER A 68 31.15 -24.12 -21.67
N GLY A 69 31.54 -23.53 -20.53
CA GLY A 69 30.77 -23.58 -19.30
C GLY A 69 29.34 -23.09 -19.49
N LEU A 70 28.37 -23.96 -19.21
CA LEU A 70 26.93 -23.65 -19.20
C LEU A 70 26.65 -22.42 -18.34
N LEU A 71 26.44 -21.27 -18.99
CA LEU A 71 25.95 -20.08 -18.33
C LEU A 71 24.45 -20.28 -18.02
N GLU A 72 24.12 -20.39 -16.74
CA GLU A 72 22.74 -20.43 -16.26
C GLU A 72 22.04 -19.10 -16.55
N PHE A 73 21.38 -19.04 -17.71
CA PHE A 73 20.81 -17.84 -18.29
C PHE A 73 19.34 -17.62 -17.93
N ASN A 74 18.87 -17.80 -16.69
CA ASN A 74 17.60 -17.16 -16.24
C ASN A 74 17.28 -17.48 -14.78
N LYS A 75 17.29 -16.48 -13.88
CA LYS A 75 16.31 -16.50 -12.78
C LYS A 75 14.96 -16.06 -13.33
N GLN A 76 14.27 -16.94 -14.08
CA GLN A 76 12.82 -16.80 -14.20
C GLN A 76 12.22 -16.93 -12.79
N ASP A 77 11.16 -16.18 -12.52
CA ASP A 77 10.42 -16.31 -11.26
C ASP A 77 10.12 -17.78 -11.00
N PRO A 78 10.43 -18.29 -9.80
CA PRO A 78 10.31 -19.70 -9.50
C PRO A 78 8.86 -20.16 -9.71
N MET A 79 8.69 -21.19 -10.54
CA MET A 79 7.42 -21.90 -10.66
C MET A 79 7.31 -22.92 -9.53
N PHE A 80 6.13 -23.06 -8.97
CA PHE A 80 5.80 -23.96 -7.87
C PHE A 80 4.85 -25.04 -8.36
N ALA A 81 5.07 -26.27 -7.89
CA ALA A 81 4.15 -27.38 -8.04
C ALA A 81 3.83 -27.96 -6.65
N CYS A 82 2.64 -28.54 -6.53
CA CYS A 82 2.13 -29.10 -5.29
C CYS A 82 1.69 -30.55 -5.50
N LYS A 83 2.06 -31.42 -4.56
CA LYS A 83 1.59 -32.79 -4.42
C LYS A 83 0.73 -32.87 -3.16
N LEU A 84 -0.53 -33.23 -3.34
CA LEU A 84 -1.50 -33.41 -2.29
C LEU A 84 -1.67 -34.90 -2.03
N HIS A 85 -1.33 -35.31 -0.81
CA HIS A 85 -1.49 -36.67 -0.31
C HIS A 85 -2.83 -36.80 0.40
N LEU A 86 -3.69 -37.69 -0.11
CA LEU A 86 -4.98 -38.03 0.47
C LEU A 86 -4.88 -39.25 1.41
N PRO A 87 -5.83 -39.43 2.34
CA PRO A 87 -5.76 -40.46 3.39
C PRO A 87 -5.92 -41.90 2.89
N ASP A 88 -6.43 -42.08 1.67
CA ASP A 88 -6.60 -43.36 0.97
C ASP A 88 -5.33 -43.77 0.18
N GLY A 89 -4.23 -43.05 0.36
CA GLY A 89 -2.98 -43.27 -0.38
C GLY A 89 -2.98 -42.65 -1.77
N VAL A 90 -4.10 -42.04 -2.21
CA VAL A 90 -4.16 -41.35 -3.49
C VAL A 90 -3.35 -40.07 -3.40
N THR A 91 -2.54 -39.84 -4.42
CA THR A 91 -1.76 -38.62 -4.53
C THR A 91 -2.17 -37.83 -5.77
N ILE A 92 -2.26 -36.52 -5.63
CA ILE A 92 -2.74 -35.60 -6.66
C ILE A 92 -1.72 -34.50 -6.86
N GLN A 93 -1.43 -34.20 -8.12
CA GLN A 93 -0.43 -33.19 -8.49
C GLN A 93 -1.13 -31.99 -9.13
N SER A 94 -0.67 -30.79 -8.77
CA SER A 94 -1.09 -29.55 -9.41
C SER A 94 -0.38 -29.32 -10.73
N SER A 95 -0.92 -28.39 -11.51
CA SER A 95 -0.19 -27.67 -12.55
C SER A 95 0.90 -26.76 -11.94
N ASN A 96 1.67 -26.09 -12.80
CA ASN A 96 2.78 -25.22 -12.39
C ASN A 96 2.29 -23.77 -12.25
N PHE A 97 2.57 -23.11 -11.12
CA PHE A 97 2.13 -21.74 -10.84
C PHE A 97 3.26 -20.85 -10.32
N ARG A 98 3.19 -19.53 -10.59
CA ARG A 98 4.15 -18.56 -10.05
C ARG A 98 4.04 -18.35 -8.53
N ARG A 99 2.89 -18.70 -7.93
CA ARG A 99 2.66 -18.58 -6.49
C ARG A 99 2.42 -19.94 -5.88
N LYS A 100 3.14 -20.24 -4.80
CA LYS A 100 2.95 -21.44 -3.98
C LYS A 100 1.48 -21.70 -3.62
N LYS A 101 0.75 -20.64 -3.23
CA LYS A 101 -0.65 -20.72 -2.83
C LYS A 101 -1.56 -21.19 -3.96
N ASP A 102 -1.30 -20.80 -5.21
CA ASP A 102 -2.13 -21.18 -6.35
C ASP A 102 -1.93 -22.66 -6.69
N ALA A 103 -0.69 -23.16 -6.62
CA ALA A 103 -0.40 -24.59 -6.78
C ALA A 103 -1.12 -25.45 -5.73
N GLU A 104 -1.16 -25.00 -4.47
CA GLU A 104 -1.91 -25.71 -3.42
C GLU A 104 -3.43 -25.70 -3.68
N GLN A 105 -3.98 -24.59 -4.20
CA GLN A 105 -5.40 -24.50 -4.54
C GLN A 105 -5.78 -25.40 -5.71
N ASP A 106 -4.93 -25.46 -6.74
CA ASP A 106 -5.11 -26.32 -7.90
C ASP A 106 -5.04 -27.82 -7.55
N ALA A 107 -4.07 -28.23 -6.71
CA ALA A 107 -4.02 -29.60 -6.20
C ALA A 107 -5.30 -29.97 -5.43
N ALA A 108 -5.82 -29.05 -4.61
CA ALA A 108 -7.08 -29.27 -3.89
C ALA A 108 -8.29 -29.34 -4.83
N LEU A 109 -8.30 -28.57 -5.91
CA LEU A 109 -9.34 -28.60 -6.92
C LEU A 109 -9.39 -29.95 -7.63
N HIS A 110 -8.24 -30.45 -8.10
CA HIS A 110 -8.12 -31.78 -8.69
C HIS A 110 -8.55 -32.88 -7.71
N ALA A 111 -8.29 -32.72 -6.42
CA ALA A 111 -8.76 -33.65 -5.40
C ALA A 111 -10.28 -33.69 -5.28
N LEU A 112 -10.92 -32.52 -5.22
CA LEU A 112 -12.38 -32.45 -5.19
C LEU A 112 -12.99 -33.10 -6.45
N GLN A 113 -12.45 -32.78 -7.63
CA GLN A 113 -12.90 -33.38 -8.90
C GLN A 113 -12.74 -34.91 -8.91
N LYS A 114 -11.59 -35.43 -8.45
CA LYS A 114 -11.33 -36.87 -8.39
C LYS A 114 -12.22 -37.61 -7.38
N MET A 115 -12.64 -36.91 -6.33
CA MET A 115 -13.63 -37.42 -5.36
C MET A 115 -15.07 -37.34 -5.88
N GLY A 116 -15.30 -36.86 -7.13
CA GLY A 116 -16.62 -36.64 -7.68
C GLY A 116 -17.38 -35.49 -7.02
N ILE A 117 -16.67 -34.62 -6.28
CA ILE A 117 -17.24 -33.45 -5.62
C ILE A 117 -17.10 -32.29 -6.60
N LEU A 118 -18.22 -31.88 -7.21
CA LEU A 118 -18.27 -30.68 -8.03
C LEU A 118 -17.82 -29.48 -7.19
N TYR A 119 -16.70 -28.89 -7.60
CA TYR A 119 -16.26 -27.58 -7.12
C TYR A 119 -16.52 -26.58 -8.23
N GLU A 120 -17.64 -25.89 -8.14
CA GLU A 120 -17.84 -24.66 -8.90
C GLU A 120 -17.43 -23.48 -8.01
N PRO A 121 -16.56 -22.58 -8.47
CA PRO A 121 -16.32 -21.32 -7.78
C PRO A 121 -17.65 -20.58 -7.64
N GLY A 122 -18.26 -20.65 -6.46
CA GLY A 122 -19.57 -20.05 -6.17
C GLY A 122 -20.80 -20.96 -6.37
N ALA A 123 -20.68 -22.28 -6.49
CA ALA A 123 -21.86 -23.14 -6.52
C ALA A 123 -21.70 -24.50 -5.82
N LEU A 124 -22.37 -24.59 -4.67
CA LEU A 124 -23.33 -25.63 -4.26
C LEU A 124 -23.84 -25.15 -2.90
N GLN A 125 -24.81 -24.22 -2.93
CA GLN A 125 -25.63 -23.94 -1.76
C GLN A 125 -26.31 -25.25 -1.40
N ALA A 126 -26.15 -25.69 -0.15
CA ALA A 126 -26.96 -26.79 0.38
C ALA A 126 -28.42 -26.45 0.09
N THR A 127 -29.20 -27.43 -0.35
CA THR A 127 -30.65 -27.19 -0.55
C THR A 127 -31.22 -26.60 0.74
N ALA A 128 -32.25 -25.76 0.65
CA ALA A 128 -32.83 -25.16 1.86
C ALA A 128 -33.22 -26.21 2.91
N LYS A 129 -33.60 -27.41 2.44
CA LYS A 129 -33.83 -28.59 3.28
C LYS A 129 -32.57 -29.10 3.98
N GLU A 130 -31.45 -29.28 3.27
CA GLU A 130 -30.18 -29.68 3.88
C GLU A 130 -29.63 -28.62 4.85
N SER A 131 -29.78 -27.34 4.52
CA SER A 131 -29.44 -26.22 5.43
C SER A 131 -30.31 -26.25 6.68
N TRP A 132 -31.60 -26.57 6.55
CA TRP A 132 -32.54 -26.69 7.66
C TRP A 132 -32.24 -27.90 8.56
N GLU A 133 -31.99 -29.07 7.97
CA GLU A 133 -31.57 -30.27 8.70
C GLU A 133 -30.22 -30.06 9.40
N GLY A 134 -29.31 -29.35 8.74
CA GLY A 134 -28.03 -28.91 9.31
C GLY A 134 -28.23 -28.00 10.52
N LEU A 135 -29.16 -27.05 10.45
CA LEU A 135 -29.51 -26.17 11.56
C LEU A 135 -30.11 -26.95 12.73
N LEU A 136 -31.09 -27.84 12.49
CA LEU A 136 -31.67 -28.72 13.50
C LEU A 136 -30.60 -29.51 14.26
N HIS A 137 -29.71 -30.17 13.51
CA HIS A 137 -28.64 -30.95 14.10
C HIS A 137 -27.69 -30.09 14.94
N LYS A 138 -27.33 -28.89 14.47
CA LYS A 138 -26.42 -27.98 15.21
C LYS A 138 -27.05 -27.44 16.49
N VAL A 139 -28.31 -27.04 16.44
CA VAL A 139 -29.05 -26.56 17.62
C VAL A 139 -29.16 -27.67 18.67
N SER A 140 -29.50 -28.90 18.26
CA SER A 140 -29.53 -30.04 19.19
C SER A 140 -28.14 -30.34 19.79
N LEU A 141 -27.08 -30.26 18.99
CA LEU A 141 -25.72 -30.58 19.44
C LEU A 141 -25.21 -29.56 20.47
N ALA A 142 -25.63 -28.28 20.37
CA ALA A 142 -25.20 -27.19 21.25
C ALA A 142 -25.51 -27.43 22.74
N PHE A 143 -26.49 -28.28 23.06
CA PHE A 143 -26.92 -28.60 24.43
C PHE A 143 -26.38 -29.93 24.97
N THR A 144 -25.54 -30.62 24.20
CA THR A 144 -24.84 -31.82 24.71
C THR A 144 -23.79 -31.42 25.75
N ASP A 145 -23.59 -32.25 26.77
CA ASP A 145 -22.64 -31.96 27.85
C ASP A 145 -21.23 -31.67 27.33
N GLN A 146 -20.81 -32.42 26.30
CA GLN A 146 -19.52 -32.22 25.63
C GLN A 146 -19.41 -30.82 25.00
N MET A 147 -20.45 -30.36 24.29
CA MET A 147 -20.43 -29.04 23.64
C MET A 147 -20.53 -27.91 24.64
N VAL A 148 -21.39 -28.04 25.65
CA VAL A 148 -21.53 -27.05 26.73
C VAL A 148 -20.21 -26.81 27.46
N LEU A 149 -19.41 -27.87 27.68
CA LEU A 149 -18.10 -27.76 28.33
C LEU A 149 -16.98 -27.25 27.40
N SER A 150 -17.07 -27.51 26.10
CA SER A 150 -16.00 -27.20 25.14
C SER A 150 -16.18 -25.86 24.41
N TYR A 151 -17.40 -25.34 24.30
CA TYR A 151 -17.68 -24.09 23.59
C TYR A 151 -17.53 -22.87 24.49
N LYS A 152 -16.30 -22.33 24.54
CA LYS A 152 -15.90 -21.28 25.50
C LYS A 152 -16.77 -20.01 25.50
N PRO A 153 -17.19 -19.44 24.34
CA PRO A 153 -18.05 -18.25 24.35
C PRO A 153 -19.43 -18.44 24.99
N LEU A 154 -19.94 -19.67 25.07
CA LEU A 154 -21.24 -19.98 25.66
C LEU A 154 -21.16 -20.41 27.13
N ALA A 155 -19.95 -20.57 27.68
CA ALA A 155 -19.74 -21.16 29.00
C ALA A 155 -20.47 -20.39 30.11
N GLU A 156 -20.39 -19.06 30.12
CA GLU A 156 -21.05 -18.23 31.13
C GLU A 156 -22.58 -18.30 31.05
N HIS A 157 -23.12 -18.44 29.84
CA HIS A 157 -24.56 -18.57 29.62
C HIS A 157 -25.10 -19.88 30.20
N PHE A 158 -24.43 -21.00 29.95
CA PHE A 158 -24.81 -22.30 30.50
C PHE A 158 -24.56 -22.40 32.01
N ARG A 159 -23.50 -21.75 32.52
CA ARG A 159 -23.26 -21.64 33.96
C ARG A 159 -24.40 -20.91 34.66
N ALA A 160 -24.82 -19.76 34.12
CA ALA A 160 -25.97 -19.03 34.64
C ALA A 160 -27.26 -19.87 34.59
N ALA A 161 -27.48 -20.63 33.51
CA ALA A 161 -28.64 -21.51 33.37
C ALA A 161 -28.73 -22.57 34.49
N VAL A 162 -27.59 -23.13 34.93
CA VAL A 162 -27.54 -24.14 36.01
C VAL A 162 -27.71 -23.51 37.39
N GLN A 163 -27.41 -22.22 37.55
CA GLN A 163 -27.49 -21.51 38.84
C GLN A 163 -28.84 -20.82 39.08
N ARG A 164 -29.64 -20.57 38.03
CA ARG A 164 -30.94 -19.93 38.12
C ARG A 164 -31.95 -20.73 38.94
N LYS A 165 -32.93 -20.02 39.51
CA LYS A 165 -34.08 -20.61 40.21
C LYS A 165 -35.36 -20.44 39.38
N GLY A 166 -36.36 -21.29 39.62
CA GLY A 166 -37.66 -21.19 38.96
C GLY A 166 -37.64 -21.57 37.48
N LEU A 167 -38.45 -20.89 36.66
CA LEU A 167 -38.66 -21.21 35.23
C LEU A 167 -37.40 -21.04 34.36
N GLY A 168 -36.41 -20.25 34.80
CA GLY A 168 -35.15 -20.03 34.10
C GLY A 168 -34.07 -21.10 34.36
N PHE A 169 -34.32 -22.07 35.24
CA PHE A 169 -33.37 -23.16 35.50
C PHE A 169 -33.19 -24.04 34.25
N GLY A 170 -31.95 -24.29 33.85
CA GLY A 170 -31.60 -25.12 32.70
C GLY A 170 -31.84 -24.46 31.33
N HIS A 171 -32.23 -23.18 31.30
CA HIS A 171 -32.52 -22.44 30.07
C HIS A 171 -31.52 -21.29 29.83
N VAL A 172 -31.15 -21.07 28.58
CA VAL A 172 -30.34 -19.93 28.12
C VAL A 172 -31.16 -19.02 27.21
N PRO A 173 -30.90 -17.70 27.19
CA PRO A 173 -31.54 -16.79 26.24
C PRO A 173 -31.21 -17.20 24.79
N LEU A 174 -32.21 -17.35 23.94
CA LEU A 174 -32.04 -17.93 22.62
C LEU A 174 -31.08 -17.14 21.71
N ILE A 175 -31.06 -15.81 21.86
CA ILE A 175 -30.20 -14.92 21.05
C ILE A 175 -28.72 -15.28 21.17
N VAL A 176 -28.27 -15.80 22.32
CA VAL A 176 -26.84 -16.07 22.58
C VAL A 176 -26.32 -17.15 21.64
N LEU A 177 -27.15 -18.13 21.28
CA LEU A 177 -26.80 -19.17 20.30
C LEU A 177 -26.68 -18.59 18.90
N THR A 178 -27.60 -17.71 18.52
CA THR A 178 -27.63 -17.10 17.17
C THR A 178 -26.51 -16.11 16.93
N VAL A 179 -25.89 -15.58 17.99
CA VAL A 179 -24.88 -14.51 17.91
C VAL A 179 -23.48 -15.03 18.27
N LEU A 180 -23.36 -15.91 19.26
CA LEU A 180 -22.07 -16.40 19.75
C LEU A 180 -21.64 -17.70 19.08
N ASP A 181 -22.57 -18.53 18.59
CA ASP A 181 -22.23 -19.72 17.80
C ASP A 181 -22.15 -19.40 16.31
N ALA A 182 -20.92 -19.19 15.83
CA ALA A 182 -20.65 -18.93 14.42
C ALA A 182 -21.17 -20.02 13.47
N LYS A 183 -21.24 -21.29 13.91
CA LYS A 183 -21.75 -22.40 13.10
C LYS A 183 -23.26 -22.32 12.96
N ILE A 184 -23.99 -22.09 14.05
CA ILE A 184 -25.45 -21.87 14.03
C ILE A 184 -25.76 -20.63 13.18
N THR A 185 -25.05 -19.54 13.43
CA THR A 185 -25.16 -18.29 12.67
C THR A 185 -25.01 -18.51 11.16
N SER A 186 -23.98 -19.25 10.75
CA SER A 186 -23.75 -19.56 9.34
C SER A 186 -24.84 -20.45 8.76
N GLN A 187 -25.36 -21.42 9.52
CA GLN A 187 -26.47 -22.26 9.06
C GLN A 187 -27.75 -21.44 8.88
N CYS A 188 -28.05 -20.50 9.78
CA CYS A 188 -29.20 -19.60 9.60
C CYS A 188 -29.09 -18.82 8.28
N LYS A 189 -27.90 -18.29 7.95
CA LYS A 189 -27.67 -17.61 6.66
C LYS A 189 -27.84 -18.54 5.45
N SER A 190 -27.42 -19.80 5.58
CA SER A 190 -27.58 -20.81 4.53
C SER A 190 -29.03 -21.26 4.35
N VAL A 191 -29.85 -21.18 5.40
CA VAL A 191 -31.29 -21.40 5.30
C VAL A 191 -31.95 -20.22 4.60
N ASP A 192 -31.62 -19.00 5.02
CA ASP A 192 -32.13 -17.77 4.44
C ASP A 192 -31.21 -16.58 4.74
N GLN A 193 -30.82 -15.83 3.71
CA GLN A 193 -29.93 -14.67 3.83
C GLN A 193 -30.52 -13.54 4.69
N LEU A 194 -31.85 -13.46 4.85
CA LEU A 194 -32.48 -12.50 5.76
C LEU A 194 -31.95 -12.61 7.20
N ALA A 195 -31.49 -13.78 7.62
CA ALA A 195 -30.91 -14.01 8.95
C ALA A 195 -29.58 -13.25 9.18
N GLU A 196 -28.92 -12.74 8.14
CA GLU A 196 -27.70 -11.95 8.27
C GLU A 196 -27.96 -10.54 8.84
N ASN A 197 -29.07 -9.93 8.42
CA ASN A 197 -29.42 -8.55 8.72
C ASN A 197 -30.55 -8.42 9.74
N ASN A 198 -31.22 -9.54 10.08
CA ASN A 198 -32.33 -9.56 11.03
C ASN A 198 -32.07 -10.57 12.16
N PRO A 199 -31.55 -10.12 13.32
CA PRO A 199 -31.31 -11.00 14.47
C PRO A 199 -32.60 -11.62 15.02
N ALA A 200 -33.74 -10.92 14.91
CA ALA A 200 -35.04 -11.46 15.30
C ALA A 200 -35.44 -12.66 14.42
N TYR A 201 -35.17 -12.57 13.12
CA TYR A 201 -35.44 -13.64 12.17
C TYR A 201 -34.51 -14.84 12.40
N ALA A 202 -33.21 -14.60 12.64
CA ALA A 202 -32.28 -15.65 13.03
C ALA A 202 -32.70 -16.36 14.33
N ALA A 203 -33.19 -15.60 15.31
CA ALA A 203 -33.77 -16.12 16.54
C ALA A 203 -35.02 -16.97 16.28
N ALA A 204 -35.93 -16.51 15.42
CA ALA A 204 -37.13 -17.26 15.07
C ALA A 204 -36.81 -18.58 14.35
N LEU A 205 -35.79 -18.60 13.47
CA LEU A 205 -35.30 -19.82 12.81
C LEU A 205 -34.78 -20.83 13.83
N VAL A 206 -33.94 -20.40 14.78
CA VAL A 206 -33.40 -21.27 15.83
C VAL A 206 -34.49 -21.75 16.79
N SER A 207 -35.45 -20.88 17.14
CA SER A 207 -36.60 -21.22 17.99
C SER A 207 -37.44 -22.33 17.36
N LYS A 208 -37.75 -22.19 16.07
CA LYS A 208 -38.48 -23.21 15.30
C LYS A 208 -37.68 -24.51 15.15
N ALA A 209 -36.36 -24.42 14.97
CA ALA A 209 -35.49 -25.59 14.90
C ALA A 209 -35.47 -26.33 16.24
N ALA A 210 -35.32 -25.61 17.35
CA ALA A 210 -35.32 -26.16 18.69
C ALA A 210 -36.66 -26.83 19.04
N ALA A 211 -37.79 -26.22 18.68
CA ALA A 211 -39.12 -26.80 18.89
C ALA A 211 -39.35 -28.11 18.11
N ALA A 212 -38.61 -28.34 17.01
CA ALA A 212 -38.63 -29.58 16.25
C ALA A 212 -37.67 -30.66 16.80
N CYS A 213 -36.84 -30.34 17.80
CA CYS A 213 -35.95 -31.29 18.46
C CYS A 213 -36.60 -31.84 19.74
N SER A 214 -36.77 -33.17 19.84
CA SER A 214 -37.37 -33.80 21.03
C SER A 214 -36.55 -33.64 22.32
N SER A 215 -35.24 -33.46 22.20
CA SER A 215 -34.30 -33.28 23.32
C SER A 215 -34.29 -31.88 23.91
N LEU A 216 -34.98 -30.92 23.29
CA LEU A 216 -34.98 -29.50 23.69
C LEU A 216 -36.38 -29.03 24.04
N LYS A 217 -36.44 -27.97 24.85
CA LYS A 217 -37.64 -27.22 25.18
C LYS A 217 -37.42 -25.75 24.86
N VAL A 218 -38.47 -25.12 24.37
CA VAL A 218 -38.53 -23.68 24.10
C VAL A 218 -39.66 -23.12 24.96
N SER A 219 -39.46 -21.94 25.54
CA SER A 219 -40.53 -21.23 26.28
C SER A 219 -41.68 -20.80 25.38
N ASP A 220 -42.83 -20.49 25.99
CA ASP A 220 -44.04 -20.05 25.27
C ASP A 220 -43.84 -18.77 24.44
N ASP A 221 -42.96 -17.88 24.90
CA ASP A 221 -42.57 -16.65 24.19
C ASP A 221 -41.53 -16.89 23.07
N GLY A 222 -40.95 -18.10 23.00
CA GLY A 222 -39.93 -18.45 22.02
C GLY A 222 -38.54 -17.90 22.30
N LEU A 223 -38.30 -17.27 23.46
CA LEU A 223 -37.08 -16.52 23.79
C LEU A 223 -36.07 -17.30 24.64
N TRP A 224 -36.51 -18.38 25.27
CA TRP A 224 -35.68 -19.26 26.07
C TRP A 224 -35.57 -20.63 25.43
N ILE A 225 -34.40 -21.23 25.56
CA ILE A 225 -34.12 -22.58 25.06
C ILE A 225 -33.36 -23.37 26.11
N GLY A 226 -33.81 -24.59 26.37
CA GLY A 226 -33.25 -25.48 27.37
C GLY A 226 -33.37 -26.93 26.95
N ARG A 227 -32.84 -27.83 27.77
CA ARG A 227 -32.99 -29.27 27.54
C ARG A 227 -34.32 -29.78 28.07
N SER A 228 -34.84 -30.81 27.40
CA SER A 228 -35.95 -31.62 27.92
C SER A 228 -35.55 -32.38 29.19
N ASP A 229 -34.33 -32.92 29.20
CA ASP A 229 -33.73 -33.68 30.30
C ASP A 229 -32.68 -32.86 31.07
N PRO A 230 -32.51 -33.09 32.39
CA PRO A 230 -31.49 -32.41 33.18
C PRO A 230 -30.08 -32.60 32.62
N PHE A 231 -29.20 -31.62 32.86
CA PHE A 231 -27.76 -31.79 32.65
C PHE A 231 -27.18 -32.87 33.58
N SER A 232 -26.08 -33.51 33.17
CA SER A 232 -25.43 -34.52 34.01
C SER A 232 -24.93 -33.93 35.34
N PRO A 233 -24.96 -34.71 36.44
CA PRO A 233 -24.43 -34.28 37.74
C PRO A 233 -22.97 -33.84 37.68
N GLU A 234 -22.15 -34.47 36.82
CA GLU A 234 -20.74 -34.12 36.64
C GLU A 234 -20.58 -32.71 36.05
N LEU A 235 -21.39 -32.37 35.04
CA LEU A 235 -21.36 -31.04 34.41
C LEU A 235 -21.85 -29.96 35.37
N VAL A 236 -22.94 -30.24 36.10
CA VAL A 236 -23.48 -29.33 37.12
C VAL A 236 -22.43 -29.09 38.21
N THR A 237 -21.82 -30.16 38.73
CA THR A 237 -20.76 -30.06 39.74
C THR A 237 -19.60 -29.22 39.23
N LYS A 238 -19.13 -29.46 38.00
CA LYS A 238 -18.04 -28.70 37.38
C LYS A 238 -18.34 -27.19 37.30
N PHE A 239 -19.55 -26.80 36.88
CA PHE A 239 -19.92 -25.39 36.85
C PHE A 239 -20.06 -24.74 38.23
N LEU A 240 -20.39 -25.53 39.26
CA LEU A 240 -20.48 -25.07 40.64
C LEU A 240 -19.10 -24.99 41.33
N THR A 241 -18.16 -25.89 41.00
CA THR A 241 -16.81 -25.95 41.59
C THR A 241 -15.81 -24.99 40.95
N ASP A 242 -15.97 -24.62 39.67
CA ASP A 242 -15.18 -23.56 38.97
C ASP A 242 -15.47 -22.14 39.52
N ARG A 243 -15.85 -22.01 40.80
CA ARG A 243 -16.18 -20.75 41.49
C ARG A 243 -14.95 -20.04 42.07
N GLU A 244 -13.85 -20.74 42.37
CA GLU A 244 -12.78 -20.24 43.26
C GLU A 244 -11.61 -19.50 42.56
N ASP A 245 -11.37 -19.69 41.25
CA ASP A 245 -10.28 -19.01 40.51
C ASP A 245 -10.65 -17.58 40.00
N ARG A 246 -11.60 -16.90 40.66
CA ARG A 246 -12.34 -15.75 40.09
C ARG A 246 -11.91 -14.35 40.53
N ILE A 247 -10.79 -14.18 41.23
CA ILE A 247 -10.30 -12.83 41.60
C ILE A 247 -9.22 -12.38 40.61
N HIS A 248 -9.61 -11.43 39.76
CA HIS A 248 -8.80 -10.50 38.96
C HIS A 248 -7.50 -10.97 38.30
N SER A 249 -7.49 -10.88 36.98
CA SER A 249 -6.41 -10.21 36.28
C SER A 249 -7.00 -9.35 35.15
N PRO A 250 -6.73 -8.03 35.09
CA PRO A 250 -6.66 -7.38 33.79
C PRO A 250 -5.68 -8.22 32.97
N LEU A 251 -6.03 -8.56 31.72
CA LEU A 251 -5.05 -9.20 30.83
C LEU A 251 -3.76 -8.36 30.85
N PRO A 252 -2.57 -8.95 31.05
CA PRO A 252 -1.33 -8.27 30.74
C PRO A 252 -1.34 -8.04 29.23
N ASP A 253 -1.37 -6.76 28.87
CA ASP A 253 -0.85 -6.18 27.64
C ASP A 253 -1.24 -6.89 26.34
N GLY A 254 -2.30 -6.38 25.72
CA GLY A 254 -2.80 -6.85 24.44
C GLY A 254 -3.57 -5.77 23.69
N SER A 255 -3.10 -4.50 23.71
CA SER A 255 -3.70 -3.47 22.86
C SER A 255 -2.74 -2.33 22.47
N ASP A 256 -1.86 -2.59 21.50
CA ASP A 256 -1.03 -1.56 20.84
C ASP A 256 -1.84 -0.58 19.93
N VAL A 257 -3.17 -0.51 20.10
CA VAL A 257 -4.06 0.27 19.21
C VAL A 257 -4.96 1.25 19.94
N LEU A 258 -5.19 1.12 21.26
CA LEU A 258 -6.07 2.04 22.01
C LEU A 258 -5.43 2.63 23.29
N GLU A 259 -4.40 2.03 23.85
CA GLU A 259 -3.84 2.47 25.15
C GLU A 259 -2.78 3.57 25.09
N ARG A 260 -2.30 3.96 23.89
CA ARG A 260 -1.42 5.13 23.75
C ARG A 260 -2.17 6.46 23.59
N LEU A 261 -3.48 6.48 23.80
CA LEU A 261 -4.34 7.66 23.58
C LEU A 261 -4.95 8.27 24.84
N GLU A 262 -4.67 7.75 26.04
CA GLU A 262 -5.07 8.36 27.32
C GLU A 262 -3.96 8.18 28.37
N ALA A 263 -2.79 8.78 28.10
CA ALA A 263 -1.67 8.81 29.03
C ALA A 263 -1.57 10.15 29.79
N THR A 264 -2.70 10.67 30.30
CA THR A 264 -2.71 11.84 31.20
C THR A 264 -3.98 11.84 32.08
N ALA A 265 -4.13 10.84 32.96
CA ALA A 265 -4.95 10.97 34.16
C ALA A 265 -4.40 10.05 35.27
N PRO A 266 -4.01 10.57 36.45
CA PRO A 266 -3.41 9.76 37.49
C PRO A 266 -4.42 8.84 38.17
N SER A 267 -3.87 7.74 38.68
CA SER A 267 -4.52 6.70 39.46
C SER A 267 -5.53 7.21 40.49
N MET A 268 -6.78 6.74 40.37
CA MET A 268 -7.67 6.56 41.51
C MET A 268 -8.11 5.09 41.60
N MET A 269 -7.17 4.23 42.00
CA MET A 269 -7.55 3.03 42.75
C MET A 269 -7.77 3.46 44.20
N SER A 270 -9.01 3.80 44.54
CA SER A 270 -9.45 3.76 45.93
C SER A 270 -9.96 2.36 46.21
N ALA A 271 -9.29 1.66 47.12
CA ALA A 271 -9.74 0.39 47.66
C ALA A 271 -11.09 0.60 48.38
N CYS A 272 -12.19 0.29 47.70
CA CYS A 272 -13.49 0.15 48.31
C CYS A 272 -13.85 -1.35 48.39
N ASN A 273 -14.12 -1.82 49.61
CA ASN A 273 -14.79 -3.09 49.92
C ASN A 273 -16.26 -3.08 49.44
N GLY A 274 -16.52 -2.66 48.20
CA GLY A 274 -17.85 -2.49 47.58
C GLY A 274 -17.90 -3.20 46.23
N ALA A 275 -19.09 -3.64 45.83
CA ALA A 275 -19.35 -4.48 44.66
C ALA A 275 -18.57 -4.06 43.40
N LEU A 276 -17.91 -5.03 42.77
CA LEU A 276 -17.25 -4.86 41.47
C LEU A 276 -18.29 -4.42 40.42
N SER A 277 -18.00 -3.36 39.67
CA SER A 277 -18.83 -2.82 38.60
C SER A 277 -17.99 -2.33 37.43
N PHE A 278 -18.61 -2.13 36.27
CA PHE A 278 -17.97 -1.59 35.07
C PHE A 278 -18.91 -0.62 34.34
N ASN A 279 -18.33 0.32 33.59
CA ASN A 279 -19.07 1.36 32.88
C ASN A 279 -19.52 0.88 31.49
N ALA A 280 -20.77 1.20 31.14
CA ALA A 280 -21.37 0.99 29.83
C ALA A 280 -22.07 2.28 29.35
N VAL A 281 -22.38 2.37 28.06
CA VAL A 281 -23.07 3.53 27.48
C VAL A 281 -24.53 3.21 27.21
N TYR A 282 -25.43 4.00 27.80
CA TYR A 282 -26.86 3.93 27.55
C TYR A 282 -27.23 4.88 26.40
N ILE A 283 -27.90 4.32 25.39
CA ILE A 283 -28.26 4.99 24.15
C ILE A 283 -29.78 5.03 24.08
N SER A 284 -30.37 6.17 24.40
CA SER A 284 -31.83 6.30 24.30
C SER A 284 -32.31 6.32 22.83
N ALA A 285 -33.46 5.70 22.57
CA ALA A 285 -34.16 5.84 21.30
C ALA A 285 -34.75 7.25 21.11
N CYS A 286 -35.06 7.95 22.20
CA CYS A 286 -35.55 9.31 22.13
C CYS A 286 -34.44 10.25 21.68
N ALA A 287 -34.71 11.02 20.62
CA ALA A 287 -33.70 11.86 20.00
C ALA A 287 -33.23 13.00 20.90
N ASP A 288 -34.15 13.55 21.70
CA ASP A 288 -33.91 14.67 22.60
C ASP A 288 -33.18 14.26 23.90
N LYS A 289 -32.91 12.96 24.09
CA LYS A 289 -32.17 12.46 25.26
C LYS A 289 -30.70 12.26 24.94
N GLU A 290 -29.86 12.92 25.73
CA GLU A 290 -28.41 12.77 25.71
C GLU A 290 -27.98 11.32 26.03
N LEU A 291 -26.76 11.00 25.60
CA LEU A 291 -26.10 9.74 25.95
C LEU A 291 -25.68 9.80 27.42
N SER A 292 -25.75 8.67 28.11
CA SER A 292 -25.29 8.60 29.50
C SER A 292 -24.41 7.37 29.75
N THR A 293 -23.50 7.50 30.71
CA THR A 293 -22.75 6.38 31.24
C THR A 293 -23.55 5.73 32.36
N ILE A 294 -23.65 4.41 32.35
CA ILE A 294 -24.28 3.60 33.40
C ILE A 294 -23.27 2.63 34.00
N SER A 295 -23.46 2.26 35.26
CA SER A 295 -22.60 1.30 35.97
C SER A 295 -23.31 -0.04 36.10
N LEU A 296 -22.72 -1.10 35.53
CA LEU A 296 -23.25 -2.46 35.56
C LEU A 296 -22.46 -3.32 36.56
N PRO A 297 -23.11 -4.24 37.29
CA PRO A 297 -22.43 -5.14 38.22
C PRO A 297 -21.51 -6.13 37.49
N ALA A 298 -20.33 -6.36 38.05
CA ALA A 298 -19.31 -7.32 37.58
C ALA A 298 -19.10 -8.48 38.56
N THR A 299 -20.10 -8.80 39.37
CA THR A 299 -20.01 -9.86 40.40
C THR A 299 -20.29 -11.25 39.83
N PRO A 300 -19.55 -12.32 40.22
CA PRO A 300 -19.75 -13.68 39.70
C PRO A 300 -21.14 -14.30 39.92
N ASP A 301 -21.93 -13.76 40.85
CA ASP A 301 -23.27 -14.25 41.19
C ASP A 301 -24.39 -13.55 40.41
N VAL A 302 -24.06 -12.49 39.66
CA VAL A 302 -25.02 -11.75 38.84
C VAL A 302 -24.72 -12.03 37.37
N TYR A 303 -25.69 -12.65 36.69
CA TYR A 303 -25.58 -12.86 35.27
C TYR A 303 -25.77 -11.54 34.51
N TYR A 304 -24.79 -11.19 33.68
CA TYR A 304 -24.70 -9.86 33.09
C TYR A 304 -25.90 -9.48 32.21
N LEU A 305 -26.55 -10.43 31.52
CA LEU A 305 -27.76 -10.08 30.76
C LEU A 305 -28.98 -9.83 31.65
N ASP A 306 -29.02 -10.39 32.87
CA ASP A 306 -30.10 -10.06 33.82
C ASP A 306 -29.91 -8.60 34.32
N ALA A 307 -28.66 -8.18 34.53
CA ALA A 307 -28.35 -6.78 34.85
C ALA A 307 -28.69 -5.82 33.68
N ILE A 308 -28.35 -6.20 32.45
CA ILE A 308 -28.71 -5.41 31.24
C ILE A 308 -30.23 -5.36 31.05
N ALA A 309 -30.94 -6.47 31.27
CA ALA A 309 -32.40 -6.51 31.19
C ALA A 309 -33.04 -5.53 32.18
N HIS A 310 -32.53 -5.51 33.41
CA HIS A 310 -32.98 -4.57 34.46
C HIS A 310 -32.81 -3.12 34.02
N GLU A 311 -31.62 -2.73 33.54
CA GLU A 311 -31.34 -1.35 33.08
C GLU A 311 -32.18 -0.93 31.86
N LEU A 312 -32.52 -1.88 30.98
CA LEU A 312 -33.42 -1.63 29.84
C LEU A 312 -34.92 -1.67 30.22
N GLY A 313 -35.27 -1.96 31.48
CA GLY A 313 -36.65 -2.10 31.93
C GLY A 313 -37.38 -3.31 31.32
N LEU A 314 -36.65 -4.38 31.03
CA LEU A 314 -37.15 -5.62 30.44
C LEU A 314 -37.47 -6.66 31.54
N GLN A 315 -38.27 -7.66 31.19
CA GLN A 315 -38.72 -8.68 32.14
C GLN A 315 -37.58 -9.56 32.65
N ASP A 316 -36.71 -10.03 31.75
CA ASP A 316 -35.59 -10.92 32.05
C ASP A 316 -34.55 -10.95 30.90
N ALA A 317 -33.44 -11.67 31.09
CA ALA A 317 -32.41 -11.81 30.05
C ALA A 317 -32.86 -12.46 28.74
N GLY A 318 -33.98 -13.20 28.71
CA GLY A 318 -34.56 -13.74 27.47
C GLY A 318 -35.07 -12.63 26.56
N HIS A 319 -35.47 -11.50 27.16
CA HIS A 319 -35.98 -10.33 26.47
C HIS A 319 -34.88 -9.38 25.97
N VAL A 320 -33.60 -9.72 26.16
CA VAL A 320 -32.45 -8.94 25.68
C VAL A 320 -31.93 -9.52 24.37
N PHE A 321 -31.92 -8.73 23.31
CA PHE A 321 -31.14 -8.98 22.11
C PHE A 321 -29.73 -8.40 22.21
N MET A 322 -28.82 -8.95 21.39
CA MET A 322 -27.43 -8.51 21.33
C MET A 322 -26.89 -8.52 19.90
N SER A 323 -25.95 -7.63 19.62
CA SER A 323 -25.28 -7.56 18.34
C SER A 323 -24.13 -8.56 18.26
N ARG A 324 -23.64 -8.77 17.03
CA ARG A 324 -22.28 -9.29 16.84
C ARG A 324 -21.26 -8.32 17.43
N GLN A 325 -20.02 -8.80 17.58
CA GLN A 325 -18.92 -7.95 18.00
C GLN A 325 -18.78 -6.74 17.08
N ILE A 326 -18.64 -5.57 17.68
CA ILE A 326 -18.47 -4.32 16.96
C ILE A 326 -17.03 -4.23 16.46
N ALA A 327 -16.84 -4.06 15.15
CA ALA A 327 -15.52 -3.97 14.54
C ALA A 327 -14.73 -2.78 15.11
N LYS A 328 -13.42 -2.97 15.35
CA LYS A 328 -12.49 -1.99 15.94
C LYS A 328 -12.80 -1.57 17.39
N ALA A 329 -13.79 -2.19 18.04
CA ALA A 329 -14.03 -2.05 19.48
C ALA A 329 -13.25 -3.14 20.26
N PRO A 330 -13.03 -2.97 21.59
CA PRO A 330 -12.44 -4.00 22.44
C PRO A 330 -13.13 -5.38 22.29
N ASP A 331 -12.38 -6.47 22.51
CA ASP A 331 -12.95 -7.82 22.39
C ASP A 331 -14.14 -8.02 23.34
N GLY A 332 -15.23 -8.60 22.83
CA GLY A 332 -16.49 -8.71 23.58
C GLY A 332 -17.42 -7.49 23.55
N SER A 333 -17.05 -6.38 22.90
CA SER A 333 -17.92 -5.19 22.76
C SER A 333 -19.15 -5.47 21.91
N ARG A 334 -20.34 -5.26 22.49
CA ARG A 334 -21.64 -5.51 21.86
C ARG A 334 -22.66 -4.46 22.24
N LEU A 335 -23.64 -4.30 21.37
CA LEU A 335 -24.85 -3.53 21.64
C LEU A 335 -25.95 -4.49 22.11
N PHE A 336 -26.70 -4.10 23.14
CA PHE A 336 -27.81 -4.84 23.73
C PHE A 336 -29.09 -4.00 23.69
N TRP A 337 -30.23 -4.60 23.37
CA TRP A 337 -31.52 -3.88 23.31
C TRP A 337 -32.70 -4.85 23.53
N GLY A 338 -33.93 -4.34 23.66
CA GLY A 338 -35.11 -5.17 23.88
C GLY A 338 -35.57 -5.97 22.65
N VAL A 339 -36.05 -7.20 22.88
CA VAL A 339 -36.71 -8.01 21.85
C VAL A 339 -38.06 -7.36 21.46
N PRO A 340 -38.48 -7.44 20.18
CA PRO A 340 -39.85 -7.08 19.79
C PRO A 340 -40.91 -7.93 20.52
N ASP A 341 -42.13 -7.43 20.71
CA ASP A 341 -43.20 -8.12 21.46
C ASP A 341 -43.45 -9.57 21.02
N ARG A 342 -43.15 -9.92 19.76
CA ARG A 342 -43.12 -11.29 19.25
C ARG A 342 -42.02 -11.48 18.21
N LEU A 343 -41.40 -12.65 18.21
CA LEU A 343 -40.51 -13.08 17.13
C LEU A 343 -41.30 -13.19 15.80
N PRO A 344 -40.65 -12.89 14.66
CA PRO A 344 -41.28 -13.01 13.35
C PRO A 344 -41.66 -14.47 13.05
N ARG A 345 -42.77 -14.67 12.32
CA ARG A 345 -43.17 -16.01 11.89
C ARG A 345 -42.28 -16.48 10.75
N VAL A 346 -41.76 -17.70 10.87
CA VAL A 346 -40.97 -18.35 9.81
C VAL A 346 -41.78 -19.48 9.19
N ASN A 347 -42.07 -19.40 7.89
CA ASN A 347 -42.71 -20.48 7.14
C ASN A 347 -41.65 -21.25 6.34
N ILE A 348 -41.50 -22.55 6.60
CA ILE A 348 -40.43 -23.40 6.03
C ILE A 348 -41.00 -24.45 5.08
N SER A 349 -42.32 -24.62 5.07
CA SER A 349 -43.02 -25.62 4.24
C SER A 349 -43.21 -25.22 2.77
N GLU A 350 -42.63 -24.12 2.29
CA GLU A 350 -42.75 -23.62 0.90
C GLU A 350 -41.39 -23.23 0.28
N VAL A 351 -40.27 -23.86 0.68
CA VAL A 351 -38.96 -23.52 0.07
C VAL A 351 -38.69 -24.25 -1.27
N GLU A 352 -39.75 -24.76 -1.91
CA GLU A 352 -39.79 -25.07 -3.34
C GLU A 352 -40.93 -24.26 -3.98
N LEU A 353 -40.62 -23.07 -4.50
CA LEU A 353 -41.23 -22.45 -5.70
C LEU A 353 -40.66 -21.03 -5.90
N VAL A 354 -39.59 -20.94 -6.69
CA VAL A 354 -39.31 -19.69 -7.42
C VAL A 354 -40.35 -19.57 -8.52
N LYS A 355 -41.36 -18.72 -8.29
CA LYS A 355 -42.12 -17.88 -9.26
C LYS A 355 -43.52 -17.63 -8.71
N GLN A 356 -43.70 -16.49 -8.04
CA GLN A 356 -44.84 -15.55 -8.15
C GLN A 356 -44.83 -14.59 -6.95
N PHE A 357 -43.99 -13.54 -7.04
CA PHE A 357 -44.44 -12.23 -6.60
C PHE A 357 -45.14 -11.61 -7.82
N GLU A 358 -46.35 -12.06 -8.12
CA GLU A 358 -47.32 -11.13 -8.71
C GLU A 358 -47.93 -10.36 -7.54
N PRO A 359 -47.96 -9.02 -7.59
CA PRO A 359 -48.53 -8.21 -6.53
C PRO A 359 -50.03 -8.50 -6.49
N SER A 360 -50.48 -9.33 -5.55
CA SER A 360 -51.90 -9.52 -5.31
C SER A 360 -52.45 -8.19 -4.78
N LYS A 361 -53.18 -7.50 -5.64
CA LYS A 361 -54.05 -6.38 -5.26
C LYS A 361 -54.90 -6.85 -4.07
N ASN A 362 -54.74 -6.16 -2.93
CA ASN A 362 -55.58 -6.21 -1.71
C ASN A 362 -54.95 -6.76 -0.41
N HIS A 363 -53.66 -6.56 -0.16
CA HIS A 363 -53.16 -6.37 1.21
C HIS A 363 -51.93 -5.43 1.20
N PRO A 364 -51.82 -4.47 2.15
CA PRO A 364 -50.83 -3.39 2.06
C PRO A 364 -49.41 -3.90 2.30
N ASP A 365 -48.54 -3.58 1.34
CA ASP A 365 -47.09 -3.76 1.33
C ASP A 365 -46.43 -3.09 2.55
N LEU A 366 -45.63 -3.85 3.31
CA LEU A 366 -44.78 -3.35 4.41
C LEU A 366 -43.42 -2.79 3.92
N CYS A 367 -43.23 -2.63 2.61
CA CYS A 367 -42.04 -2.04 1.99
C CYS A 367 -42.38 -1.08 0.83
N SER A 368 -43.44 -0.27 0.96
CA SER A 368 -43.70 0.83 0.02
C SER A 368 -43.33 2.18 0.64
N LYS A 369 -42.98 3.14 -0.22
CA LYS A 369 -42.37 4.44 0.10
C LYS A 369 -43.27 5.44 0.84
N ASP A 370 -44.49 5.05 1.18
CA ASP A 370 -45.34 5.75 2.13
C ASP A 370 -45.68 4.76 3.26
N GLY A 371 -45.26 5.08 4.48
CA GLY A 371 -45.41 4.20 5.65
C GLY A 371 -46.88 3.89 5.98
N PRO A 372 -47.13 2.94 6.91
CA PRO A 372 -48.48 2.56 7.32
C PRO A 372 -49.12 3.67 8.18
N MET A 373 -49.67 4.69 7.54
CA MET A 373 -50.46 5.75 8.19
C MET A 373 -51.92 5.33 8.48
N GLU A 374 -52.30 4.07 8.25
CA GLU A 374 -53.66 3.56 8.55
C GLU A 374 -53.73 2.40 9.57
N ALA A 375 -52.58 1.95 10.11
CA ALA A 375 -52.57 1.11 11.33
C ALA A 375 -52.60 1.95 12.63
N LEU A 376 -52.69 3.28 12.51
CA LEU A 376 -52.61 4.28 13.58
C LEU A 376 -53.93 4.51 14.32
N ARG A 377 -54.65 3.44 14.70
CA ARG A 377 -55.87 3.55 15.52
C ARG A 377 -55.89 2.76 16.83
N ASN A 378 -54.76 2.20 17.30
CA ASN A 378 -54.66 1.66 18.66
C ASN A 378 -53.38 2.12 19.39
N PRO A 379 -53.49 2.75 20.58
CA PRO A 379 -52.36 3.33 21.31
C PRO A 379 -51.77 2.31 22.28
N GLY A 380 -50.68 1.66 21.90
CA GLY A 380 -49.90 0.78 22.77
C GLY A 380 -48.47 0.65 22.26
N ARG A 381 -47.60 1.57 22.71
CA ARG A 381 -46.12 1.59 22.54
C ARG A 381 -45.58 1.05 21.20
N LEU A 382 -45.61 1.90 20.16
CA LEU A 382 -44.68 1.73 19.03
C LEU A 382 -43.25 1.91 19.56
N THR A 383 -42.39 0.89 19.44
CA THR A 383 -40.97 0.99 19.82
C THR A 383 -40.23 1.86 18.80
N LEU A 384 -39.88 3.07 19.24
CA LEU A 384 -39.14 4.05 18.44
C LEU A 384 -37.83 3.46 17.92
N ARG A 385 -37.51 3.68 16.63
CA ARG A 385 -36.22 3.27 16.06
C ARG A 385 -35.09 4.08 16.69
N ASN A 386 -34.05 3.41 17.14
CA ASN A 386 -32.87 4.03 17.72
C ASN A 386 -31.83 4.25 16.62
N GLU A 387 -31.75 5.47 16.09
CA GLU A 387 -30.90 5.78 14.93
C GLU A 387 -29.40 5.66 15.26
N ARG A 388 -28.97 6.14 16.44
CA ARG A 388 -27.58 6.03 16.92
C ARG A 388 -27.15 4.57 17.02
N ALA A 389 -27.96 3.75 17.67
CA ALA A 389 -27.71 2.32 17.82
C ALA A 389 -27.75 1.59 16.46
N SER A 390 -28.72 1.90 15.61
CA SER A 390 -28.87 1.29 14.29
C SER A 390 -27.67 1.56 13.38
N PHE A 391 -27.19 2.81 13.36
CA PHE A 391 -26.00 3.21 12.62
C PHE A 391 -24.76 2.45 13.11
N LEU A 392 -24.61 2.29 14.43
CA LEU A 392 -23.48 1.59 15.01
C LEU A 392 -23.45 0.09 14.68
N VAL A 393 -24.57 -0.60 14.43
CA VAL A 393 -24.55 -2.05 14.10
C VAL A 393 -24.83 -2.36 12.63
N GLY A 394 -25.27 -1.36 11.86
CA GLY A 394 -25.57 -1.49 10.43
C GLY A 394 -26.87 -2.25 10.15
N HIS A 395 -27.80 -2.32 11.11
CA HIS A 395 -29.15 -2.85 10.95
C HIS A 395 -30.11 -2.14 11.91
N ALA A 396 -31.42 -2.30 11.70
CA ALA A 396 -32.41 -1.64 12.55
C ALA A 396 -32.34 -2.13 14.00
N VAL A 397 -32.33 -1.18 14.94
CA VAL A 397 -32.44 -1.37 16.39
C VAL A 397 -33.61 -0.50 16.87
N HIS A 398 -34.46 -1.05 17.72
CA HIS A 398 -35.65 -0.37 18.24
C HIS A 398 -35.59 -0.33 19.76
N GLY A 399 -36.09 0.76 20.35
CA GLY A 399 -36.02 1.01 21.78
C GLY A 399 -34.63 1.45 22.26
N ASP A 400 -34.52 1.67 23.56
CA ASP A 400 -33.25 2.03 24.18
C ASP A 400 -32.25 0.85 24.06
N ALA A 401 -30.96 1.19 24.05
CA ALA A 401 -29.89 0.22 23.87
C ALA A 401 -28.72 0.49 24.83
N ILE A 402 -27.96 -0.53 25.16
CA ILE A 402 -26.75 -0.45 25.99
C ILE A 402 -25.56 -0.95 25.17
N LEU A 403 -24.50 -0.17 25.09
CA LEU A 403 -23.21 -0.57 24.54
C LEU A 403 -22.28 -0.94 25.69
N ALA A 404 -21.83 -2.20 25.72
CA ALA A 404 -21.00 -2.73 26.78
C ALA A 404 -19.97 -3.74 26.25
N THR A 405 -18.82 -3.80 26.92
CA THR A 405 -17.81 -4.85 26.70
C THR A 405 -17.98 -5.91 27.76
N VAL A 406 -18.77 -6.94 27.47
CA VAL A 406 -19.10 -8.01 28.42
C VAL A 406 -19.36 -9.34 27.73
N GLY A 407 -18.90 -10.43 28.36
CA GLY A 407 -19.21 -11.80 27.96
C GLY A 407 -17.99 -12.72 27.98
N SER A 408 -18.12 -13.92 27.41
CA SER A 408 -17.00 -14.86 27.27
C SER A 408 -16.54 -14.95 25.82
N THR A 409 -15.23 -15.03 25.62
CA THR A 409 -14.61 -15.21 24.30
C THR A 409 -13.75 -16.47 24.29
N TRP A 410 -13.21 -16.83 23.12
CA TRP A 410 -12.25 -17.92 23.06
C TRP A 410 -10.97 -17.59 23.83
N ALA A 411 -10.53 -16.33 23.79
CA ALA A 411 -9.34 -15.85 24.48
C ALA A 411 -9.51 -15.81 26.01
N SER A 412 -10.73 -15.61 26.50
CA SER A 412 -11.01 -15.63 27.95
C SER A 412 -11.09 -17.05 28.55
N GLU A 413 -10.95 -18.09 27.72
CA GLU A 413 -11.05 -19.51 28.08
C GLU A 413 -12.38 -19.91 28.75
N GLY A 414 -13.43 -19.11 28.55
CA GLY A 414 -14.76 -19.30 29.16
C GLY A 414 -15.00 -18.52 30.47
N ARG A 415 -14.07 -17.62 30.82
CA ARG A 415 -14.27 -16.59 31.86
C ARG A 415 -15.06 -15.40 31.30
N CYS A 416 -15.88 -14.77 32.11
CA CYS A 416 -16.56 -13.53 31.73
C CYS A 416 -15.59 -12.35 31.86
N ILE A 417 -15.43 -11.57 30.80
CA ILE A 417 -14.61 -10.35 30.77
C ILE A 417 -15.50 -9.12 30.81
N TYR A 418 -14.98 -8.03 31.39
CA TYR A 418 -15.65 -6.73 31.48
C TYR A 418 -14.62 -5.63 31.25
N ASN A 419 -14.94 -4.63 30.42
CA ASN A 419 -14.13 -3.43 30.26
C ASN A 419 -15.01 -2.18 30.36
N ASN A 420 -14.44 -1.10 30.90
CA ASN A 420 -15.11 0.20 30.97
C ASN A 420 -15.26 0.81 29.58
N PHE A 421 -16.45 1.32 29.31
CA PHE A 421 -16.78 2.08 28.11
C PHE A 421 -17.06 3.54 28.50
N THR A 422 -16.37 4.49 27.88
CA THR A 422 -16.62 5.93 28.05
C THR A 422 -17.51 6.46 26.92
N LEU A 423 -18.12 7.64 27.11
CA LEU A 423 -18.83 8.33 26.02
C LEU A 423 -17.87 8.62 24.85
N SER A 424 -16.62 8.99 25.13
CA SER A 424 -15.58 9.20 24.12
C SER A 424 -15.34 7.95 23.25
N CYS A 425 -15.29 6.76 23.86
CA CYS A 425 -15.22 5.50 23.11
C CYS A 425 -16.40 5.34 22.14
N PHE A 426 -17.62 5.72 22.55
CA PHE A 426 -18.80 5.65 21.68
C PHE A 426 -18.66 6.59 20.49
N HIS A 427 -18.29 7.85 20.72
CA HIS A 427 -18.11 8.83 19.65
C HIS A 427 -16.98 8.43 18.68
N ARG A 428 -15.88 7.84 19.18
CA ARG A 428 -14.81 7.29 18.34
C ARG A 428 -15.30 6.13 17.48
N LEU A 429 -16.12 5.23 18.01
CA LEU A 429 -16.71 4.15 17.21
C LEU A 429 -17.62 4.69 16.10
N MET A 430 -18.43 5.71 16.40
CA MET A 430 -19.29 6.37 15.42
C MET A 430 -18.46 7.06 14.33
N LEU A 431 -17.41 7.79 14.71
CA LEU A 431 -16.48 8.42 13.77
C LEU A 431 -15.80 7.41 12.85
N GLY A 432 -15.35 6.29 13.42
CA GLY A 432 -14.65 5.23 12.70
C GLY A 432 -15.50 4.47 11.68
N ARG A 433 -16.81 4.74 11.60
CA ARG A 433 -17.72 4.26 10.53
C ARG A 433 -17.63 5.09 9.26
N THR A 434 -17.02 6.26 9.32
CA THR A 434 -16.87 7.15 8.16
C THR A 434 -15.43 7.07 7.65
N PRO A 435 -15.17 7.21 6.33
CA PRO A 435 -13.81 7.19 5.82
C PRO A 435 -12.94 8.31 6.40
N TRP A 436 -13.54 9.49 6.61
CA TRP A 436 -12.91 10.66 7.21
C TRP A 436 -12.52 10.44 8.68
N GLY A 437 -13.48 9.99 9.51
CA GLY A 437 -13.21 9.70 10.92
C GLY A 437 -12.25 8.51 11.10
N ALA A 438 -12.36 7.49 10.24
CA ALA A 438 -11.41 6.38 10.22
C ALA A 438 -9.97 6.85 9.88
N TYR A 439 -9.82 7.80 8.97
CA TYR A 439 -8.52 8.40 8.67
C TYR A 439 -7.97 9.17 9.88
N LYS A 440 -8.75 10.05 10.50
CA LYS A 440 -8.35 10.77 11.74
C LYS A 440 -7.92 9.84 12.87
N LEU A 441 -8.69 8.79 13.13
CA LEU A 441 -8.35 7.76 14.11
C LEU A 441 -7.04 7.05 13.74
N SER A 442 -6.81 6.74 12.46
CA SER A 442 -5.55 6.14 12.00
C SER A 442 -4.34 7.05 12.17
N ARG A 443 -4.56 8.38 12.14
CA ARG A 443 -3.54 9.40 12.35
C ARG A 443 -3.27 9.69 13.83
N ARG A 444 -4.07 9.10 14.75
CA ARG A 444 -4.05 9.41 16.19
C ARG A 444 -4.12 10.93 16.45
N SER A 445 -4.86 11.62 15.59
CA SER A 445 -5.10 13.05 15.67
C SER A 445 -6.51 13.33 15.17
N LEU A 446 -7.39 13.70 16.09
CA LEU A 446 -8.79 13.97 15.82
C LEU A 446 -8.98 15.46 15.48
N LEU A 447 -8.25 16.34 16.16
CA LEU A 447 -8.43 17.79 16.09
C LEU A 447 -7.49 18.49 15.09
N VAL A 448 -6.48 17.80 14.55
CA VAL A 448 -5.56 18.35 13.52
C VAL A 448 -5.67 17.65 12.18
N ALA A 449 -5.49 16.33 12.12
CA ALA A 449 -5.41 15.60 10.85
C ALA A 449 -6.71 15.70 10.03
N ASP A 450 -6.63 15.82 8.71
CA ASP A 450 -7.78 15.82 7.82
C ASP A 450 -7.53 14.90 6.61
N LEU A 451 -8.59 14.31 6.05
CA LEU A 451 -8.45 13.39 4.92
C LEU A 451 -7.94 14.15 3.69
N PRO A 452 -6.73 13.85 3.17
CA PRO A 452 -6.16 14.59 2.06
C PRO A 452 -7.06 14.56 0.83
N LYS A 453 -7.10 15.68 0.09
CA LYS A 453 -7.91 15.81 -1.13
C LYS A 453 -7.26 15.16 -2.35
N VAL A 454 -5.95 14.96 -2.28
CA VAL A 454 -5.11 14.45 -3.37
C VAL A 454 -4.15 13.40 -2.82
N TYR A 455 -3.92 12.35 -3.60
CA TYR A 455 -2.86 11.38 -3.35
C TYR A 455 -1.66 11.73 -4.25
N THR A 456 -0.52 12.04 -3.66
CA THR A 456 0.72 12.43 -4.36
C THR A 456 1.60 11.22 -4.62
N CYS A 457 2.15 10.62 -3.56
CA CYS A 457 2.94 9.40 -3.60
C CYS A 457 2.86 8.66 -2.25
N ARG A 458 3.36 7.43 -2.23
CA ARG A 458 3.40 6.63 -0.99
C ARG A 458 4.31 7.22 0.08
N ALA A 459 5.39 7.90 -0.29
CA ALA A 459 6.36 8.43 0.67
C ALA A 459 5.78 9.59 1.50
N HIS A 460 4.91 10.42 0.91
CA HIS A 460 4.29 11.56 1.58
C HIS A 460 2.97 11.22 2.27
N TRP A 461 2.31 10.12 1.89
CA TRP A 461 1.05 9.70 2.52
C TRP A 461 1.27 9.22 3.96
N GLN A 462 0.41 9.68 4.87
CA GLN A 462 0.46 9.36 6.28
C GLN A 462 -0.87 8.72 6.75
N GLY A 463 -0.81 7.81 7.72
CA GLY A 463 -1.99 7.09 8.23
C GLY A 463 -2.46 5.94 7.33
N ALA A 464 -3.73 5.53 7.48
CA ALA A 464 -4.30 4.45 6.68
C ALA A 464 -4.35 4.82 5.20
N SER A 465 -3.97 3.90 4.32
CA SER A 465 -3.99 4.12 2.87
C SER A 465 -5.44 4.29 2.36
N PRO A 466 -5.66 5.05 1.27
CA PRO A 466 -6.99 5.18 0.68
C PRO A 466 -7.65 3.84 0.34
N LYS A 467 -6.87 2.89 -0.18
CA LYS A 467 -7.34 1.53 -0.48
C LYS A 467 -7.84 0.81 0.78
N SER A 468 -7.08 0.86 1.88
CA SER A 468 -7.49 0.23 3.13
C SER A 468 -8.70 0.92 3.75
N LEU A 469 -8.78 2.25 3.68
CA LEU A 469 -9.96 2.98 4.16
C LEU A 469 -11.22 2.59 3.40
N LEU A 470 -11.12 2.44 2.07
CA LEU A 470 -12.25 2.00 1.26
C LEU A 470 -12.67 0.57 1.60
N ALA A 471 -11.72 -0.34 1.78
CA ALA A 471 -12.00 -1.72 2.15
C ALA A 471 -12.68 -1.82 3.52
N ASP A 472 -12.14 -1.12 4.52
CA ASP A 472 -12.73 -1.04 5.86
C ASP A 472 -14.14 -0.45 5.82
N PHE A 473 -14.34 0.61 5.04
CA PHE A 473 -15.64 1.24 4.85
C PHE A 473 -16.63 0.26 4.22
N CYS A 474 -16.27 -0.40 3.12
CA CYS A 474 -17.13 -1.41 2.50
C CYS A 474 -17.49 -2.52 3.49
N GLN A 475 -16.52 -3.02 4.26
CA GLN A 475 -16.75 -4.07 5.24
C GLN A 475 -17.69 -3.63 6.37
N GLN A 476 -17.46 -2.44 6.95
CA GLN A 476 -18.27 -1.92 8.05
C GLN A 476 -19.73 -1.65 7.66
N HIS A 477 -19.95 -1.27 6.40
CA HIS A 477 -21.28 -0.99 5.83
C HIS A 477 -21.86 -2.16 5.03
N ARG A 478 -21.23 -3.34 5.09
CA ARG A 478 -21.68 -4.58 4.41
C ARG A 478 -21.86 -4.40 2.89
N LEU A 479 -21.03 -3.55 2.29
CA LEU A 479 -20.96 -3.37 0.84
C LEU A 479 -20.05 -4.44 0.22
N PRO A 480 -20.27 -4.81 -1.07
CA PRO A 480 -19.34 -5.67 -1.80
C PRO A 480 -17.92 -5.07 -1.83
N GLU A 481 -16.92 -5.95 -1.86
CA GLU A 481 -15.52 -5.54 -1.99
C GLU A 481 -15.30 -4.72 -3.27
N ALA A 482 -14.56 -3.62 -3.13
CA ALA A 482 -14.27 -2.71 -4.24
C ALA A 482 -13.45 -3.41 -5.33
N GLN A 483 -13.87 -3.26 -6.59
CA GLN A 483 -13.25 -3.91 -7.74
C GLN A 483 -12.32 -2.94 -8.48
N TYR A 484 -11.05 -3.30 -8.63
CA TYR A 484 -10.05 -2.46 -9.29
C TYR A 484 -9.76 -2.97 -10.70
N THR A 485 -9.79 -2.05 -11.66
CA THR A 485 -9.50 -2.29 -13.09
C THR A 485 -8.39 -1.36 -13.56
N TYR A 486 -7.58 -1.86 -14.49
CA TYR A 486 -6.39 -1.16 -14.99
C TYR A 486 -6.50 -1.03 -16.50
N ASN A 487 -6.18 0.15 -17.02
CA ASN A 487 -5.92 0.33 -18.44
C ASN A 487 -4.42 0.05 -18.64
N ASP A 488 -4.04 -1.20 -18.91
CA ASP A 488 -2.70 -1.48 -19.44
C ASP A 488 -2.74 -1.18 -20.94
N SER A 489 -2.48 0.06 -21.33
CA SER A 489 -2.12 0.38 -22.71
C SER A 489 -0.66 -0.04 -22.95
N GLN A 490 -0.38 -1.35 -22.91
CA GLN A 490 0.92 -1.91 -23.27
C GLN A 490 1.11 -2.12 -24.78
N ASP A 491 0.09 -1.88 -25.60
CA ASP A 491 0.15 -2.03 -27.07
C ASP A 491 0.52 -0.75 -27.84
N SER A 492 1.14 0.27 -27.22
CA SER A 492 1.49 1.52 -27.96
C SER A 492 2.83 2.17 -27.63
N VAL A 493 3.76 1.48 -26.96
CA VAL A 493 5.10 2.05 -26.71
C VAL A 493 6.04 1.91 -27.92
N ASP A 494 5.65 1.19 -28.97
CA ASP A 494 6.44 1.03 -30.21
C ASP A 494 6.05 2.01 -31.34
N SER A 495 5.43 3.15 -31.04
CA SER A 495 5.00 4.08 -32.10
C SER A 495 5.10 5.57 -31.74
N ILE A 496 6.15 5.97 -31.01
CA ILE A 496 6.57 7.38 -30.95
C ILE A 496 7.93 7.52 -31.62
N SER A 497 7.97 7.14 -32.89
CA SER A 497 9.00 7.55 -33.85
C SER A 497 8.31 7.67 -35.20
N ASN A 498 7.66 8.82 -35.41
CA ASN A 498 7.37 9.43 -36.72
C ASN A 498 6.41 10.60 -36.47
N VAL A 499 6.97 11.75 -36.10
CA VAL A 499 6.29 13.02 -36.35
C VAL A 499 6.89 13.53 -37.64
N ASP A 500 6.28 13.12 -38.75
CA ASP A 500 6.52 13.74 -40.04
C ASP A 500 5.86 15.12 -40.07
N LEU A 501 6.67 16.09 -40.45
CA LEU A 501 6.31 17.46 -40.82
C LEU A 501 5.33 17.46 -41.98
N LEU A 502 4.09 17.95 -41.82
CA LEU A 502 3.32 18.55 -42.93
C LEU A 502 2.27 19.58 -42.44
N GLU A 503 2.60 20.84 -42.73
CA GLU A 503 1.80 21.95 -43.28
C GLU A 503 0.39 22.35 -42.75
N GLU A 504 0.27 23.68 -42.61
CA GLU A 504 -0.90 24.49 -42.30
C GLU A 504 -2.05 24.35 -43.33
N GLY A 505 -3.31 24.37 -42.86
CA GLY A 505 -4.46 24.54 -43.76
C GLY A 505 -5.86 24.36 -43.15
N HIS A 506 -6.44 25.45 -42.62
CA HIS A 506 -7.84 25.89 -42.74
C HIS A 506 -9.04 24.97 -42.35
N MET A 507 -9.82 25.46 -41.34
CA MET A 507 -11.31 25.55 -41.21
C MET A 507 -12.18 24.27 -41.39
N ARG A 508 -13.22 23.93 -40.59
CA ARG A 508 -14.18 24.67 -39.74
C ARG A 508 -15.01 23.72 -38.85
N ASP A 509 -15.27 24.17 -37.62
CA ASP A 509 -16.47 24.09 -36.74
C ASP A 509 -17.34 22.82 -36.55
N SER A 510 -17.42 22.37 -35.28
CA SER A 510 -18.68 22.41 -34.51
C SER A 510 -18.49 22.23 -32.98
N VAL A 511 -18.42 23.37 -32.27
CA VAL A 511 -19.02 23.70 -30.96
C VAL A 511 -18.94 22.68 -29.79
N PHE A 512 -17.93 22.85 -28.93
CA PHE A 512 -18.10 22.74 -27.47
C PHE A 512 -18.02 24.16 -26.90
N MET A 513 -19.09 24.60 -26.23
CA MET A 513 -19.06 25.83 -25.46
C MET A 513 -18.33 25.60 -24.14
N ASN A 514 -17.24 26.34 -24.00
CA ASN A 514 -16.55 26.64 -22.76
C ASN A 514 -17.40 27.63 -21.96
N ASP A 515 -17.34 27.54 -20.64
CA ASP A 515 -17.16 28.75 -19.85
C ASP A 515 -16.11 28.50 -18.76
N SER A 516 -15.06 29.31 -18.87
CA SER A 516 -13.82 29.27 -18.11
C SER A 516 -13.86 30.28 -16.97
N ALA A 517 -13.28 29.92 -15.82
CA ALA A 517 -12.31 30.77 -15.13
C ALA A 517 -11.79 30.02 -13.89
N CYS A 518 -10.63 29.38 -14.00
CA CYS A 518 -9.79 29.18 -12.82
C CYS A 518 -8.35 29.51 -13.18
N SER A 519 -7.82 30.43 -12.38
CA SER A 519 -6.50 31.03 -12.44
C SER A 519 -5.38 30.00 -12.61
N LYS A 520 -4.32 30.40 -13.33
CA LYS A 520 -3.04 29.68 -13.40
C LYS A 520 -2.45 29.57 -11.98
N HIS A 521 -2.78 28.51 -11.26
CA HIS A 521 -2.02 28.05 -10.11
C HIS A 521 -1.16 26.87 -10.55
N HIS A 522 0.16 27.02 -10.37
CA HIS A 522 1.11 25.91 -10.41
C HIS A 522 0.54 24.76 -9.56
N SER A 523 0.31 23.62 -10.21
CA SER A 523 -0.19 22.43 -9.53
C SER A 523 0.99 21.71 -8.86
N PRO A 524 0.96 21.45 -7.54
CA PRO A 524 1.98 20.64 -6.88
C PRO A 524 1.72 19.16 -7.19
N GLY A 525 2.76 18.44 -7.63
CA GLY A 525 2.76 16.98 -7.79
C GLY A 525 3.18 16.50 -9.18
N THR A 526 4.47 16.23 -9.35
CA THR A 526 5.14 15.71 -10.56
C THR A 526 4.93 14.20 -10.81
N SER A 527 4.26 13.48 -9.91
CA SER A 527 4.03 12.02 -10.03
C SER A 527 2.99 11.61 -11.10
N ARG A 528 2.32 12.59 -11.71
CA ARG A 528 1.17 12.42 -12.63
C ARG A 528 1.53 12.11 -14.09
N GLN A 529 2.72 11.58 -14.34
CA GLN A 529 3.20 11.26 -15.70
C GLN A 529 3.66 9.81 -15.77
N GLY A 530 2.77 8.90 -16.19
CA GLY A 530 3.11 7.49 -16.40
C GLY A 530 2.02 6.74 -17.18
N PRO A 531 2.19 5.44 -17.45
CA PRO A 531 1.22 4.69 -18.28
C PRO A 531 0.03 4.16 -17.48
N PHE A 532 0.08 4.17 -16.14
CA PHE A 532 -0.91 3.47 -15.33
C PHE A 532 -2.07 4.37 -14.94
N GLN A 533 -3.27 3.90 -15.25
CA GLN A 533 -4.51 4.47 -14.74
C GLN A 533 -5.34 3.38 -14.08
N CYS A 534 -6.04 3.72 -13.01
CA CYS A 534 -6.90 2.79 -12.29
C CYS A 534 -8.34 3.32 -12.24
N ARG A 535 -9.29 2.39 -12.38
CA ARG A 535 -10.70 2.62 -12.08
C ARG A 535 -11.14 1.65 -10.99
N VAL A 536 -11.77 2.17 -9.95
CA VAL A 536 -12.38 1.38 -8.88
C VAL A 536 -13.91 1.42 -9.01
N GLN A 537 -14.55 0.26 -8.88
CA GLN A 537 -15.99 0.12 -8.82
C GLN A 537 -16.42 -0.27 -7.40
N VAL A 538 -17.42 0.42 -6.87
CA VAL A 538 -18.02 0.09 -5.58
C VAL A 538 -19.51 -0.20 -5.81
N GLY A 539 -19.97 -1.37 -5.37
CA GLY A 539 -21.36 -1.81 -5.53
C GLY A 539 -22.27 -1.34 -4.39
N SER A 540 -23.58 -1.27 -4.66
CA SER A 540 -24.60 -1.08 -3.62
C SER A 540 -24.84 -2.36 -2.80
N ALA A 541 -25.48 -2.24 -1.63
CA ALA A 541 -25.90 -3.38 -0.82
C ALA A 541 -26.82 -4.36 -1.57
N ALA A 542 -27.70 -3.86 -2.45
CA ALA A 542 -28.52 -4.66 -3.37
C ALA A 542 -27.79 -5.09 -4.67
N ASN A 543 -26.56 -4.62 -4.90
CA ASN A 543 -25.75 -4.84 -6.11
C ASN A 543 -26.44 -4.44 -7.44
N GLU A 544 -27.45 -3.57 -7.40
CA GLU A 544 -28.23 -3.11 -8.56
C GLU A 544 -27.56 -1.93 -9.29
N ALA A 545 -26.73 -1.14 -8.60
CA ALA A 545 -25.96 -0.04 -9.17
C ALA A 545 -24.50 -0.06 -8.70
N ARG A 546 -23.56 0.18 -9.62
CA ARG A 546 -22.12 0.31 -9.33
C ARG A 546 -21.64 1.71 -9.62
N ILE A 547 -20.98 2.34 -8.65
CA ILE A 547 -20.38 3.66 -8.82
C ILE A 547 -18.92 3.47 -9.22
N ASN A 548 -18.51 4.16 -10.28
CA ASN A 548 -17.14 4.12 -10.80
C ASN A 548 -16.38 5.37 -10.37
N PHE A 549 -15.16 5.17 -9.86
CA PHE A 549 -14.22 6.24 -9.57
C PHE A 549 -12.93 5.98 -10.32
N GLN A 550 -12.32 7.05 -10.84
CA GLN A 550 -11.09 6.99 -11.63
C GLN A 550 -9.98 7.75 -10.92
N SER A 551 -8.74 7.29 -11.07
CA SER A 551 -7.56 8.00 -10.56
C SER A 551 -7.43 9.41 -11.16
N ASP A 552 -6.78 10.31 -10.42
CA ASP A 552 -6.49 11.70 -10.83
C ASP A 552 -5.40 11.76 -11.91
N GLY A 553 -5.74 11.27 -13.10
CA GLY A 553 -4.81 11.15 -14.21
C GLY A 553 -4.05 9.83 -14.18
N PHE A 554 -2.87 9.86 -14.79
CA PHE A 554 -2.01 8.69 -14.94
C PHE A 554 -0.82 8.76 -13.98
N PHE A 555 -0.34 7.60 -13.54
CA PHE A 555 0.75 7.46 -12.58
C PHE A 555 1.84 6.54 -13.15
N ARG A 556 3.08 6.72 -12.69
CA ARG A 556 4.21 5.83 -13.02
C ARG A 556 4.12 4.47 -12.37
N SER A 557 3.43 4.38 -11.23
CA SER A 557 3.24 3.16 -10.48
C SER A 557 1.78 2.75 -10.48
N ARG A 558 1.53 1.45 -10.75
CA ARG A 558 0.19 0.84 -10.58
C ARG A 558 -0.32 1.01 -9.15
N HIS A 559 0.57 1.02 -8.16
CA HIS A 559 0.20 1.21 -6.76
C HIS A 559 -0.44 2.59 -6.54
N ASP A 560 0.22 3.65 -7.00
CA ASP A 560 -0.23 5.02 -6.75
C ASP A 560 -1.52 5.34 -7.50
N ALA A 561 -1.69 4.81 -8.72
CA ALA A 561 -2.95 4.88 -9.46
C ALA A 561 -4.12 4.27 -8.66
N VAL A 562 -3.90 3.12 -8.02
CA VAL A 562 -4.92 2.46 -7.18
C VAL A 562 -5.26 3.31 -5.96
N GLN A 563 -4.27 3.89 -5.30
CA GLN A 563 -4.50 4.73 -4.12
C GLN A 563 -5.24 6.01 -4.48
N SER A 564 -4.89 6.65 -5.60
CA SER A 564 -5.61 7.82 -6.12
C SER A 564 -7.06 7.50 -6.46
N ALA A 565 -7.34 6.39 -7.16
CA ALA A 565 -8.70 5.98 -7.49
C ALA A 565 -9.51 5.64 -6.22
N ALA A 566 -8.90 4.95 -5.26
CA ALA A 566 -9.54 4.65 -3.97
C ALA A 566 -9.82 5.91 -3.16
N LEU A 567 -8.92 6.91 -3.19
CA LEU A 567 -9.14 8.19 -2.51
C LEU A 567 -10.36 8.90 -3.07
N LYS A 568 -10.57 8.92 -4.40
CA LYS A 568 -11.79 9.47 -4.99
C LYS A 568 -13.07 8.81 -4.48
N ALA A 569 -13.06 7.49 -4.34
CA ALA A 569 -14.19 6.77 -3.77
C ALA A 569 -14.42 7.19 -2.31
N VAL A 570 -13.36 7.15 -1.49
CA VAL A 570 -13.37 7.51 -0.06
C VAL A 570 -13.84 8.95 0.15
N THR A 571 -13.32 9.92 -0.59
CA THR A 571 -13.72 11.33 -0.51
C THR A 571 -15.18 11.52 -0.95
N SER A 572 -15.64 10.78 -1.96
CA SER A 572 -17.03 10.86 -2.41
C SER A 572 -18.01 10.35 -1.36
N TYR A 573 -17.70 9.22 -0.69
CA TYR A 573 -18.46 8.75 0.46
C TYR A 573 -18.29 9.63 1.70
N GLY A 574 -17.14 10.28 1.85
CA GLY A 574 -16.85 11.22 2.93
C GLY A 574 -17.68 12.51 2.87
N ARG A 575 -18.11 12.96 1.68
CA ARG A 575 -19.02 14.12 1.53
C ARG A 575 -20.38 13.92 2.21
N TRP A 576 -20.79 12.68 2.42
CA TRP A 576 -21.99 12.31 3.19
C TRP A 576 -21.83 12.57 4.70
N ALA A 577 -20.58 12.68 5.16
CA ALA A 577 -20.16 12.79 6.56
C ALA A 577 -19.30 14.03 6.81
N GLY A 578 -19.57 15.16 6.13
CA GLY A 578 -19.00 16.44 6.53
C GLY A 578 -19.25 16.69 8.02
N THR A 579 -18.37 17.48 8.67
CA THR A 579 -18.41 17.76 10.12
C THR A 579 -19.81 18.12 10.64
N GLY A 580 -20.65 18.79 9.83
CA GLY A 580 -22.05 19.08 10.14
C GLY A 580 -23.00 17.86 10.17
N CYS A 581 -22.84 16.89 9.27
CA CYS A 581 -23.77 15.74 9.14
C CYS A 581 -23.52 14.65 10.20
N LEU A 582 -22.25 14.37 10.53
CA LEU A 582 -21.95 13.44 11.61
C LEU A 582 -22.28 14.08 12.98
N CYS A 583 -22.09 15.39 13.14
CA CYS A 583 -22.62 16.13 14.28
C CYS A 583 -24.13 16.00 14.41
N SER A 584 -24.87 16.16 13.32
CA SER A 584 -26.33 16.03 13.37
C SER A 584 -26.78 14.59 13.64
N TYR A 585 -26.03 13.57 13.23
CA TYR A 585 -26.28 12.18 13.63
C TYR A 585 -25.92 11.87 15.09
N ILE A 586 -24.81 12.42 15.58
CA ILE A 586 -24.36 12.28 16.98
C ILE A 586 -25.31 13.04 17.92
N ARG A 587 -25.73 14.25 17.54
CA ARG A 587 -26.63 15.17 18.27
C ARG A 587 -28.12 14.96 17.94
N ASN A 588 -28.43 14.06 17.01
CA ASN A 588 -29.77 13.70 16.57
C ASN A 588 -30.65 14.85 16.02
N GLN A 589 -30.04 15.91 15.45
CA GLN A 589 -30.74 17.14 15.06
C GLN A 589 -31.35 17.11 13.64
N ASP A 590 -30.98 16.17 12.76
CA ASP A 590 -31.50 16.08 11.36
C ASP A 590 -31.73 14.64 10.83
N CYS A 591 -31.70 13.62 11.69
CA CYS A 591 -31.74 12.20 11.30
C CYS A 591 -33.05 11.76 10.60
N CYS A 592 -34.09 12.59 10.60
CA CYS A 592 -35.46 12.22 10.24
C CYS A 592 -35.74 12.09 8.73
N LYS A 593 -34.76 12.29 7.84
CA LYS A 593 -34.99 12.32 6.38
C LYS A 593 -34.31 11.22 5.56
N ALA A 594 -33.46 10.38 6.16
CA ALA A 594 -32.72 9.34 5.43
C ALA A 594 -33.32 7.96 5.69
N SER A 595 -33.79 7.29 4.62
CA SER A 595 -34.52 6.02 4.62
C SER A 595 -33.70 4.78 5.03
N GLY A 596 -32.59 4.93 5.77
CA GLY A 596 -31.77 3.82 6.24
C GLY A 596 -31.05 3.03 5.14
N ASP A 597 -31.20 3.41 3.87
CA ASP A 597 -30.57 2.77 2.73
C ASP A 597 -29.49 3.69 2.17
N PHE A 598 -28.23 3.36 2.44
CA PHE A 598 -27.04 4.19 2.16
C PHE A 598 -26.90 4.60 0.68
N MET A 599 -27.55 3.87 -0.24
CA MET A 599 -27.38 4.01 -1.70
C MET A 599 -28.58 4.65 -2.44
N ASP A 600 -29.77 4.70 -1.85
CA ASP A 600 -30.97 5.21 -2.55
C ASP A 600 -30.95 6.76 -2.68
N ILE A 601 -30.12 7.44 -1.88
CA ILE A 601 -29.91 8.90 -1.89
C ILE A 601 -28.93 9.34 -3.00
N VAL A 602 -27.84 8.59 -3.22
CA VAL A 602 -26.85 8.89 -4.27
C VAL A 602 -27.47 8.80 -5.68
N SER A 603 -28.54 8.01 -5.81
CA SER A 603 -29.16 7.68 -7.08
C SER A 603 -30.29 8.64 -7.48
N ARG A 604 -30.88 9.40 -6.54
CA ARG A 604 -32.12 10.15 -6.80
C ARG A 604 -31.98 11.65 -6.98
N ASP A 605 -31.01 12.31 -6.37
CA ASP A 605 -30.84 13.75 -6.54
C ASP A 605 -29.37 14.14 -6.38
N GLY A 606 -28.71 14.45 -7.50
CA GLY A 606 -27.37 15.07 -7.52
C GLY A 606 -27.35 16.53 -7.02
N THR A 607 -28.41 16.97 -6.34
CA THR A 607 -28.68 18.38 -5.99
C THR A 607 -29.07 18.62 -4.53
N PHE A 608 -29.18 17.60 -3.68
CA PHE A 608 -29.37 17.78 -2.25
C PHE A 608 -28.11 17.39 -1.50
N TYR A 609 -27.18 18.33 -1.38
CA TYR A 609 -26.21 18.53 -0.29
C TYR A 609 -25.22 19.55 -0.82
N LYS A 610 -25.58 20.83 -0.73
CA LYS A 610 -24.53 21.84 -0.60
C LYS A 610 -23.81 21.47 0.69
N SER A 611 -22.55 21.08 0.59
CA SER A 611 -21.65 21.31 1.71
C SER A 611 -21.90 22.75 2.12
N ASP A 612 -22.32 22.99 3.36
CA ASP A 612 -22.14 24.29 3.95
C ASP A 612 -20.61 24.47 4.06
N GLU A 613 -19.98 24.83 2.94
CA GLU A 613 -18.66 25.44 2.91
C GLU A 613 -18.66 26.76 3.71
N SER A 614 -19.85 27.22 4.12
CA SER A 614 -20.10 28.33 5.04
C SER A 614 -19.73 28.03 6.51
N ILE A 615 -19.77 26.77 6.98
CA ILE A 615 -19.38 26.42 8.36
C ILE A 615 -17.84 26.25 8.47
N GLY A 616 -17.15 26.07 7.35
CA GLY A 616 -15.69 25.88 7.27
C GLY A 616 -14.86 27.17 7.31
N GLN A 617 -15.49 28.34 7.25
CA GLN A 617 -14.83 29.62 7.48
C GLN A 617 -15.04 30.07 8.93
N SER A 618 -14.62 29.27 9.91
CA SER A 618 -14.34 29.84 11.23
C SER A 618 -13.20 30.82 11.04
N GLU A 619 -13.50 32.11 11.12
CA GLU A 619 -12.50 33.18 11.20
C GLU A 619 -11.54 32.87 12.35
N PHE A 620 -10.26 33.19 12.15
CA PHE A 620 -9.28 33.13 13.24
C PHE A 620 -9.77 34.06 14.35
N LEU A 621 -10.06 33.53 15.55
CA LEU A 621 -10.38 34.37 16.71
C LEU A 621 -9.14 35.16 17.15
N GLY A 622 -7.94 34.63 16.88
CA GLY A 622 -6.65 35.29 17.05
C GLY A 622 -5.49 34.39 16.61
N SER A 623 -4.36 34.98 16.24
CA SER A 623 -3.10 34.26 15.99
C SER A 623 -1.92 35.13 16.46
N GLN A 624 -0.97 34.51 17.16
CA GLN A 624 0.24 35.18 17.66
C GLN A 624 1.47 34.27 17.62
N VAL A 625 2.65 34.87 17.50
CA VAL A 625 3.94 34.19 17.70
C VAL A 625 4.25 34.25 19.19
N ILE A 626 4.45 33.10 19.83
CA ILE A 626 4.70 33.04 21.28
C ILE A 626 6.14 32.70 21.66
N ALA A 627 6.91 32.11 20.73
CA ALA A 627 8.34 31.88 20.90
C ALA A 627 9.04 31.79 19.55
N GLU A 628 10.26 32.30 19.48
CA GLU A 628 11.13 32.30 18.31
C GLU A 628 12.56 32.01 18.78
N GLU A 629 13.23 31.06 18.14
CA GLU A 629 14.66 30.80 18.40
C GLU A 629 15.50 31.82 17.61
N ASP A 630 16.68 32.20 18.11
CA ASP A 630 17.52 33.32 17.60
C ASP A 630 17.97 33.23 16.12
N ILE A 631 17.58 32.17 15.40
CA ILE A 631 17.94 31.90 14.00
C ILE A 631 16.65 31.75 13.21
N LEU A 632 16.36 32.71 12.34
CA LEU A 632 15.24 32.65 11.41
C LEU A 632 15.46 31.50 10.41
N GLY A 633 14.68 30.43 10.51
CA GLY A 633 14.71 29.30 9.56
C GLY A 633 13.92 29.56 8.28
N ASP A 634 14.07 28.68 7.28
CA ASP A 634 13.30 28.70 6.04
C ASP A 634 11.80 28.40 6.30
N ARG A 635 10.92 28.83 5.39
CA ARG A 635 9.49 28.48 5.39
C ARG A 635 9.23 27.29 4.45
N PRO A 636 8.32 26.37 4.80
CA PRO A 636 8.03 25.21 3.95
C PRO A 636 7.25 25.60 2.69
N PRO A 637 7.73 25.27 1.47
CA PRO A 637 6.94 25.44 0.26
C PRO A 637 5.79 24.42 0.17
N PRO A 638 4.70 24.69 -0.59
CA PRO A 638 3.62 23.73 -0.82
C PRO A 638 4.15 22.41 -1.42
N GLY A 639 3.59 21.28 -0.99
CA GLY A 639 4.03 19.93 -1.33
C GLY A 639 5.11 19.37 -0.39
N SER A 640 5.73 20.21 0.44
CA SER A 640 6.72 19.76 1.42
C SER A 640 6.11 18.84 2.46
N MET A 641 6.93 17.91 2.94
CA MET A 641 6.62 17.11 4.12
C MET A 641 7.04 17.87 5.38
N VAL A 642 6.06 18.44 6.09
CA VAL A 642 6.32 19.22 7.31
C VAL A 642 6.22 18.34 8.55
N CYS A 643 7.04 18.64 9.56
CA CYS A 643 7.09 17.98 10.86
C CYS A 643 6.89 19.03 11.94
N VAL A 644 5.88 18.85 12.79
CA VAL A 644 5.49 19.79 13.82
C VAL A 644 5.31 19.09 15.16
N SER A 645 5.49 19.81 16.26
CA SER A 645 4.91 19.47 17.55
C SER A 645 3.73 20.38 17.84
N TYR A 646 2.68 19.87 18.47
CA TYR A 646 1.55 20.70 18.86
C TYR A 646 0.86 20.21 20.13
N THR A 647 0.14 21.13 20.77
CA THR A 647 -0.75 20.90 21.90
C THR A 647 -2.05 21.67 21.68
N ILE A 648 -3.18 21.08 22.06
CA ILE A 648 -4.51 21.67 21.94
C ILE A 648 -5.18 21.68 23.30
N ASN A 649 -5.59 22.86 23.75
CA ASN A 649 -6.28 23.05 25.01
C ASN A 649 -7.72 23.53 24.76
N LEU A 650 -8.65 23.07 25.60
CA LEU A 650 -10.00 23.63 25.68
C LEU A 650 -10.01 24.76 26.72
N ILE A 651 -10.40 25.96 26.32
CA ILE A 651 -10.44 27.16 27.18
C ILE A 651 -11.75 27.93 27.02
N ASP A 652 -12.07 28.80 27.99
CA ASP A 652 -13.17 29.76 27.88
C ASP A 652 -12.77 30.95 26.99
N GLU A 653 -13.66 31.38 26.09
CA GLU A 653 -13.47 32.46 25.11
C GLU A 653 -12.96 33.77 25.74
N GLY A 654 -13.42 34.10 26.95
CA GLY A 654 -12.96 35.27 27.70
C GLY A 654 -11.47 35.25 28.09
N SER A 655 -10.82 34.08 28.01
CA SER A 655 -9.40 33.89 28.31
C SER A 655 -8.51 34.20 27.11
N CYS A 656 -9.05 34.20 25.88
CA CYS A 656 -8.27 34.42 24.65
C CYS A 656 -7.81 35.87 24.46
N TYR A 657 -8.53 36.85 25.03
CA TYR A 657 -8.29 38.28 24.80
C TYR A 657 -7.48 38.98 25.90
N ASN A 658 -7.35 38.35 27.07
CA ASN A 658 -6.61 38.90 28.20
C ASN A 658 -5.25 38.23 28.26
N GLY A 659 -4.24 38.78 27.56
CA GLY A 659 -2.84 38.29 27.57
C GLY A 659 -2.14 38.26 28.95
N SER A 660 -2.89 38.36 30.04
CA SER A 660 -2.49 38.05 31.39
C SER A 660 -2.86 36.61 31.69
N SER A 661 -1.86 35.77 31.93
CA SER A 661 -2.01 34.46 32.57
C SER A 661 -2.72 34.63 33.92
N SER A 662 -4.04 34.57 33.93
CA SER A 662 -4.80 34.36 35.15
C SER A 662 -4.45 32.95 35.62
N GLN A 663 -3.47 32.84 36.52
CA GLN A 663 -3.23 31.67 37.33
C GLN A 663 -4.56 31.24 37.96
N GLY A 664 -5.18 30.18 37.44
CA GLY A 664 -6.33 29.57 38.12
C GLY A 664 -7.34 28.79 37.30
N THR A 665 -7.45 28.97 35.98
CA THR A 665 -8.35 28.11 35.17
C THR A 665 -7.59 26.88 34.68
N PRO A 666 -8.04 25.64 34.99
CA PRO A 666 -7.38 24.44 34.48
C PRO A 666 -7.59 24.38 32.97
N SER A 667 -6.53 24.63 32.19
CA SER A 667 -6.50 24.30 30.77
C SER A 667 -6.62 22.78 30.64
N ASN A 668 -7.72 22.29 30.05
CA ASN A 668 -7.88 20.86 29.79
C ASN A 668 -7.19 20.53 28.46
N GLU A 669 -6.01 19.92 28.52
CA GLU A 669 -5.30 19.44 27.33
C GLU A 669 -6.12 18.32 26.67
N LEU A 670 -6.52 18.50 25.42
CA LEU A 670 -7.33 17.54 24.68
C LEU A 670 -6.49 16.63 23.78
N GLU A 671 -5.46 17.18 23.16
CA GLU A 671 -4.64 16.46 22.19
C GLU A 671 -3.24 17.09 22.10
N SER A 672 -2.20 16.28 22.16
CA SER A 672 -0.82 16.71 21.94
C SER A 672 -0.03 15.67 21.14
N GLN A 673 0.90 16.14 20.31
CA GLN A 673 1.81 15.32 19.51
C GLN A 673 3.19 15.99 19.45
N LEU A 674 4.24 15.19 19.63
CA LEU A 674 5.62 15.69 19.58
C LEU A 674 6.27 15.59 18.19
N ASP A 675 5.83 14.64 17.35
CA ASP A 675 6.32 14.45 15.99
C ASP A 675 5.15 14.12 15.07
N PHE A 676 4.43 15.15 14.64
CA PHE A 676 3.32 15.03 13.70
C PHE A 676 3.74 15.48 12.31
N LYS A 677 3.65 14.57 11.33
CA LYS A 677 4.07 14.83 9.94
C LYS A 677 2.89 14.93 9.01
N PHE A 678 2.87 15.90 8.10
CA PHE A 678 1.83 15.99 7.08
C PHE A 678 2.31 16.72 5.83
N GLU A 679 1.66 16.46 4.70
CA GLU A 679 2.00 17.10 3.42
C GLU A 679 1.30 18.44 3.35
N LEU A 680 2.06 19.50 3.12
CA LEU A 680 1.54 20.86 3.05
C LEU A 680 0.83 21.10 1.71
N GLY A 681 -0.37 21.67 1.70
CA GLY A 681 -1.08 22.06 0.48
C GLY A 681 -2.03 21.01 -0.10
N VAL A 682 -2.12 19.81 0.49
CA VAL A 682 -3.05 18.75 0.02
C VAL A 682 -4.31 18.63 0.89
N GLY A 683 -4.44 19.46 1.94
CA GLY A 683 -5.51 19.37 2.92
C GLY A 683 -5.36 18.17 3.84
N ALA A 684 -4.13 17.84 4.25
CA ALA A 684 -3.84 16.73 5.16
C ALA A 684 -4.12 17.06 6.64
N VAL A 685 -4.40 18.33 6.93
CA VAL A 685 -4.78 18.87 8.25
C VAL A 685 -5.88 19.92 8.07
N ILE A 686 -6.51 20.33 9.17
CA ILE A 686 -7.51 21.41 9.13
C ILE A 686 -6.91 22.71 8.58
N SER A 687 -7.72 23.48 7.85
CA SER A 687 -7.26 24.64 7.07
C SER A 687 -6.54 25.72 7.89
N GLN A 688 -7.00 25.96 9.13
CA GLN A 688 -6.42 26.92 10.05
C GLN A 688 -5.03 26.49 10.50
N PHE A 689 -4.85 25.20 10.80
CA PHE A 689 -3.56 24.61 11.15
C PHE A 689 -2.60 24.64 9.96
N GLU A 690 -3.07 24.29 8.76
CA GLU A 690 -2.27 24.34 7.53
C GLU A 690 -1.78 25.77 7.23
N SER A 691 -2.68 26.76 7.30
CA SER A 691 -2.34 28.17 7.09
C SER A 691 -1.41 28.74 8.17
N CYS A 692 -1.46 28.21 9.39
CA CYS A 692 -0.57 28.60 10.47
C CYS A 692 0.85 28.09 10.18
N VAL A 693 0.98 26.79 9.90
CA VAL A 693 2.27 26.14 9.62
C VAL A 693 2.92 26.67 8.34
N SER A 694 2.14 27.00 7.30
CA SER A 694 2.69 27.56 6.05
C SER A 694 3.34 28.93 6.22
N LYS A 695 3.04 29.64 7.32
CA LYS A 695 3.60 30.96 7.66
C LYS A 695 4.74 30.87 8.67
N ALA A 696 4.91 29.72 9.34
CA ALA A 696 5.93 29.50 10.35
C ALA A 696 7.32 29.30 9.73
N THR A 697 8.35 29.76 10.42
CA THR A 697 9.76 29.39 10.18
C THR A 697 10.16 28.23 11.08
N VAL A 698 11.17 27.44 10.67
CA VAL A 698 11.67 26.34 11.49
C VAL A 698 12.13 26.86 12.86
N GLY A 699 11.67 26.23 13.95
CA GLY A 699 11.91 26.65 15.33
C GLY A 699 10.83 27.56 15.91
N GLN A 700 10.01 28.21 15.07
CA GLN A 700 8.97 29.13 15.52
C GLN A 700 7.79 28.39 16.15
N THR A 701 7.27 28.94 17.25
CA THR A 701 6.05 28.46 17.92
C THR A 701 4.93 29.49 17.78
N LEU A 702 3.84 29.05 17.17
CA LEU A 702 2.65 29.84 16.88
C LEU A 702 1.49 29.36 17.76
N GLN A 703 0.63 30.29 18.13
CA GLN A 703 -0.59 30.02 18.86
C GLN A 703 -1.78 30.61 18.12
N PHE A 704 -2.88 29.88 18.04
CA PHE A 704 -4.13 30.37 17.46
C PHE A 704 -5.36 29.73 18.10
N CYS A 705 -6.50 30.39 17.97
CA CYS A 705 -7.75 29.96 18.57
C CYS A 705 -8.85 29.77 17.51
N ILE A 706 -9.66 28.71 17.66
CA ILE A 706 -10.87 28.47 16.86
C ILE A 706 -12.05 28.11 17.76
N SER A 707 -13.28 28.37 17.31
CA SER A 707 -14.48 27.97 18.06
C SER A 707 -14.57 26.46 18.20
N ALA A 708 -14.88 25.97 19.41
CA ALA A 708 -15.05 24.53 19.68
C ALA A 708 -16.25 23.93 18.92
N GLU A 709 -17.24 24.74 18.56
CA GLU A 709 -18.44 24.32 17.83
C GLU A 709 -18.14 23.87 16.39
N ALA A 710 -16.99 24.27 15.83
CA ALA A 710 -16.66 24.07 14.41
C ALA A 710 -16.18 22.65 14.05
N LEU A 711 -15.67 21.86 15.00
CA LEU A 711 -14.96 20.62 14.68
C LEU A 711 -15.79 19.34 14.72
N GLY A 712 -16.90 19.35 15.45
CA GLY A 712 -17.84 18.23 15.50
C GLY A 712 -17.31 16.86 15.97
N VAL A 713 -16.08 16.83 16.49
CA VAL A 713 -15.39 15.62 16.98
C VAL A 713 -14.97 15.75 18.45
N LEU A 714 -15.35 16.83 19.12
CA LEU A 714 -14.88 17.16 20.47
C LEU A 714 -15.19 16.04 21.48
N PHE A 715 -16.37 15.42 21.38
CA PHE A 715 -16.75 14.30 22.27
C PHE A 715 -15.92 13.05 22.07
N ALA A 716 -15.27 12.90 20.92
CA ALA A 716 -14.33 11.82 20.70
C ALA A 716 -12.93 12.19 21.23
N ALA A 717 -12.62 13.47 21.41
CA ALA A 717 -11.37 13.90 22.02
C ALA A 717 -11.42 13.81 23.54
N SER A 718 -12.53 14.18 24.19
CA SER A 718 -12.70 14.12 25.65
C SER A 718 -14.16 13.86 26.05
N CYS A 719 -14.38 13.35 27.28
CA CYS A 719 -15.69 13.14 27.87
C CYS A 719 -16.09 14.19 28.94
N ASP A 720 -15.22 15.16 29.25
CA ASP A 720 -15.30 15.97 30.48
C ASP A 720 -15.72 17.42 30.28
N PHE A 721 -16.63 17.71 29.33
CA PHE A 721 -17.10 19.08 29.12
C PHE A 721 -18.63 19.17 29.02
N ASP A 722 -19.19 20.20 29.67
CA ASP A 722 -20.63 20.50 29.69
C ASP A 722 -21.03 21.20 28.39
N GLU A 723 -21.90 20.57 27.61
CA GLU A 723 -22.44 21.09 26.33
C GLU A 723 -23.13 22.44 26.48
N ASN A 724 -23.67 22.74 27.67
CA ASN A 724 -24.42 23.97 27.91
C ASN A 724 -23.52 25.14 28.33
N ARG A 725 -22.20 25.00 28.23
CA ARG A 725 -21.25 26.08 28.50
C ARG A 725 -20.97 26.86 27.20
N PRO A 726 -21.64 28.00 26.95
CA PRO A 726 -21.36 28.82 25.77
C PRO A 726 -19.95 29.42 25.85
N GLY A 727 -19.34 29.64 24.69
CA GLY A 727 -18.05 30.32 24.57
C GLY A 727 -16.84 29.43 24.86
N LEU A 728 -16.85 28.17 24.40
CA LEU A 728 -15.67 27.31 24.44
C LEU A 728 -14.81 27.49 23.18
N VAL A 729 -13.50 27.62 23.38
CA VAL A 729 -12.51 27.85 22.33
C VAL A 729 -11.42 26.79 22.42
N LEU A 730 -10.96 26.35 21.25
CA LEU A 730 -9.80 25.47 21.12
C LEU A 730 -8.57 26.31 20.85
N GLU A 731 -7.64 26.28 21.78
CA GLU A 731 -6.35 26.95 21.69
C GLU A 731 -5.29 25.96 21.19
N TYR A 732 -4.75 26.25 20.02
CA TYR A 732 -3.69 25.46 19.38
C TYR A 732 -2.36 26.13 19.64
N THR A 733 -1.40 25.37 20.14
CA THR A 733 0.02 25.76 20.17
C THR A 733 0.78 24.81 19.24
N VAL A 734 1.48 25.34 18.24
CA VAL A 734 2.19 24.55 17.22
C VAL A 734 3.60 25.08 17.02
N LYS A 735 4.60 24.19 17.03
CA LYS A 735 5.99 24.49 16.70
C LYS A 735 6.38 23.77 15.41
N LEU A 736 6.92 24.51 14.44
CA LEU A 736 7.50 23.91 13.24
C LEU A 736 8.89 23.37 13.59
N LEU A 737 9.08 22.04 13.51
CA LEU A 737 10.33 21.39 13.89
C LEU A 737 11.31 21.28 12.73
N LYS A 738 10.81 20.87 11.57
CA LYS A 738 11.54 20.79 10.30
C LYS A 738 10.57 20.60 9.14
N PHE A 739 11.06 20.74 7.92
CA PHE A 739 10.38 20.27 6.73
C PHE A 739 11.37 19.66 5.74
N GLU A 740 10.86 18.76 4.92
CA GLU A 740 11.57 18.17 3.80
C GLU A 740 10.84 18.64 2.54
N GLU A 741 11.52 19.37 1.66
CA GLU A 741 10.91 19.84 0.42
C GLU A 741 10.44 18.64 -0.41
N ALA A 742 9.36 18.85 -1.17
CA ALA A 742 8.88 17.84 -2.10
C ALA A 742 10.07 17.43 -2.99
N LEU A 743 10.43 16.15 -2.96
CA LEU A 743 11.38 15.61 -3.92
C LEU A 743 10.83 15.94 -5.32
N GLU A 744 11.49 16.86 -6.02
CA GLU A 744 11.47 16.81 -7.47
C GLU A 744 12.08 15.47 -7.82
N GLU A 745 11.24 14.44 -7.98
CA GLU A 745 11.67 13.13 -8.45
C GLU A 745 12.47 13.38 -9.72
N ARG A 746 13.81 13.25 -9.64
CA ARG A 746 14.74 13.46 -10.75
C ARG A 746 14.22 12.68 -11.94
N ILE A 747 13.52 13.40 -12.81
CA ILE A 747 13.32 12.94 -14.17
C ILE A 747 14.73 13.01 -14.72
N GLU A 748 15.32 11.86 -15.06
CA GLU A 748 16.52 11.84 -15.90
C GLU A 748 16.12 12.48 -17.24
N SER A 749 16.11 13.82 -17.28
CA SER A 749 15.92 14.57 -18.49
C SER A 749 17.14 14.30 -19.35
N SER A 750 16.91 13.86 -20.60
CA SER A 750 18.00 13.72 -21.57
C SER A 750 18.55 15.13 -21.87
N HIS A 751 19.56 15.58 -21.14
CA HIS A 751 20.21 16.89 -21.32
C HIS A 751 20.90 17.02 -22.69
N PHE A 752 21.16 15.89 -23.36
CA PHE A 752 21.88 15.82 -24.62
C PHE A 752 21.05 15.08 -25.65
N SER A 753 21.09 15.56 -26.90
CA SER A 753 20.50 14.88 -28.06
C SER A 753 21.56 14.74 -29.16
N PRO A 754 21.98 13.51 -29.50
CA PRO A 754 21.62 12.24 -28.86
C PRO A 754 22.19 12.11 -27.43
N PRO A 755 21.72 11.15 -26.60
CA PRO A 755 22.25 10.92 -25.25
C PRO A 755 23.78 10.72 -25.23
N LEU A 756 24.46 11.20 -24.18
CA LEU A 756 25.94 11.12 -24.07
C LEU A 756 26.49 9.70 -24.27
N SER A 757 25.82 8.69 -23.72
CA SER A 757 26.20 7.28 -23.89
C SER A 757 26.26 6.87 -25.37
N LYS A 758 25.34 7.36 -26.20
CA LYS A 758 25.37 7.12 -27.65
C LYS A 758 26.48 7.93 -28.34
N GLN A 759 26.71 9.17 -27.92
CA GLN A 759 27.79 10.00 -28.47
C GLN A 759 29.17 9.35 -28.24
N ARG A 760 29.42 8.77 -27.05
CA ARG A 760 30.66 8.05 -26.75
C ARG A 760 30.88 6.83 -27.63
N ILE A 761 29.81 6.05 -27.85
CA ILE A 761 29.84 4.91 -28.77
C ILE A 761 30.19 5.39 -30.18
N GLU A 762 29.57 6.47 -30.66
CA GLU A 762 29.83 7.00 -32.00
C GLU A 762 31.26 7.53 -32.16
N TYR A 763 31.81 8.14 -31.11
CA TYR A 763 33.23 8.55 -31.11
C TYR A 763 34.15 7.33 -31.24
N ALA A 764 33.91 6.27 -30.46
CA ALA A 764 34.68 5.02 -30.56
C ALA A 764 34.57 4.39 -31.97
N ARG A 765 33.38 4.45 -32.59
CA ARG A 765 33.17 3.97 -33.96
C ARG A 765 33.94 4.77 -35.00
N THR A 766 33.99 6.09 -34.85
CA THR A 766 34.79 6.97 -35.71
C THR A 766 36.27 6.59 -35.66
N MET A 767 36.79 6.30 -34.46
CA MET A 767 38.16 5.79 -34.28
C MET A 767 38.38 4.44 -34.96
N ILE A 768 37.45 3.48 -34.78
CA ILE A 768 37.51 2.15 -35.42
C ILE A 768 37.64 2.29 -36.94
N ASN A 769 36.80 3.13 -37.54
CA ASN A 769 36.78 3.34 -38.98
C ASN A 769 38.06 4.01 -39.48
N ALA A 770 38.55 5.03 -38.77
CA ALA A 770 39.77 5.74 -39.15
C ALA A 770 41.04 4.87 -39.05
N LEU A 771 41.03 3.88 -38.16
CA LEU A 771 42.10 2.90 -38.01
C LEU A 771 42.02 1.73 -38.97
N GLU A 772 40.87 1.53 -39.62
CA GLU A 772 40.49 0.25 -40.22
C GLU A 772 40.75 -0.93 -39.25
N ALA A 773 40.43 -0.72 -37.96
CA ALA A 773 40.78 -1.65 -36.89
C ALA A 773 40.14 -3.03 -37.13
N LYS A 774 40.93 -4.10 -36.96
CA LYS A 774 40.48 -5.50 -37.09
C LYS A 774 40.25 -6.15 -35.73
N THR A 775 40.94 -5.70 -34.70
CA THR A 775 40.84 -6.26 -33.35
C THR A 775 40.47 -5.18 -32.33
N LEU A 776 39.42 -5.42 -31.55
CA LEU A 776 38.91 -4.53 -30.51
C LEU A 776 38.89 -5.23 -29.15
N VAL A 777 39.40 -4.56 -28.12
CA VAL A 777 39.23 -4.96 -26.71
C VAL A 777 38.48 -3.86 -25.95
N ASP A 778 37.28 -4.16 -25.46
CA ASP A 778 36.45 -3.27 -24.65
C ASP A 778 36.65 -3.57 -23.16
N LEU A 779 37.42 -2.71 -22.49
CA LEU A 779 37.81 -2.81 -21.09
C LEU A 779 36.73 -2.13 -20.23
N GLY A 780 36.05 -2.90 -19.38
CA GLY A 780 34.85 -2.45 -18.66
C GLY A 780 33.61 -2.43 -19.56
N CYS A 781 33.42 -3.48 -20.38
CA CYS A 781 32.37 -3.52 -21.39
C CYS A 781 30.93 -3.53 -20.84
N GLY A 782 30.75 -3.78 -19.53
CA GLY A 782 29.46 -3.86 -18.86
C GLY A 782 28.54 -4.89 -19.51
N SER A 783 27.43 -4.42 -20.07
CA SER A 783 26.48 -5.26 -20.82
C SER A 783 26.75 -5.31 -22.33
N GLY A 784 27.91 -4.84 -22.79
CA GLY A 784 28.37 -4.95 -24.17
C GLY A 784 27.70 -3.97 -25.14
N SER A 785 27.33 -2.76 -24.70
CA SER A 785 26.58 -1.80 -25.53
C SER A 785 27.37 -1.33 -26.78
N LEU A 786 28.68 -1.11 -26.65
CA LEU A 786 29.57 -0.82 -27.79
C LEU A 786 29.64 -2.01 -28.74
N LEU A 787 29.86 -3.21 -28.20
CA LEU A 787 29.93 -4.46 -28.98
C LEU A 787 28.63 -4.71 -29.75
N GLU A 788 27.47 -4.47 -29.12
CA GLU A 788 26.16 -4.60 -29.75
C GLU A 788 25.95 -3.55 -30.85
N ALA A 789 26.37 -2.31 -30.62
CA ALA A 789 26.28 -1.24 -31.62
C ALA A 789 27.09 -1.58 -32.87
N LEU A 790 28.30 -2.13 -32.70
CA LEU A 790 29.14 -2.58 -33.81
C LEU A 790 28.53 -3.75 -34.60
N LEU A 791 27.66 -4.57 -34.01
CA LEU A 791 26.98 -5.63 -34.76
C LEU A 791 25.87 -5.12 -35.68
N LYS A 792 25.30 -3.95 -35.38
CA LYS A 792 24.14 -3.39 -36.09
C LYS A 792 24.52 -2.65 -37.36
N GLU A 793 25.78 -2.25 -37.50
CA GLU A 793 26.24 -1.41 -38.60
C GLU A 793 27.58 -1.92 -39.17
N PRO A 794 27.82 -1.78 -40.49
CA PRO A 794 29.06 -2.22 -41.11
C PRO A 794 30.30 -1.54 -40.49
N ASN A 795 31.35 -2.34 -40.26
CA ASN A 795 32.65 -1.89 -39.74
C ASN A 795 33.75 -2.89 -40.12
N THR A 796 35.02 -2.54 -39.86
CA THR A 796 36.20 -3.32 -40.23
C THR A 796 36.62 -4.38 -39.20
N VAL A 797 35.98 -4.42 -38.04
CA VAL A 797 36.41 -5.29 -36.93
C VAL A 797 36.14 -6.76 -37.29
N GLU A 798 37.10 -7.62 -36.99
CA GLU A 798 37.00 -9.07 -37.19
C GLU A 798 36.95 -9.81 -35.84
N HIS A 799 37.62 -9.30 -34.80
CA HIS A 799 37.67 -9.92 -33.49
C HIS A 799 37.36 -8.91 -32.38
N MET A 800 36.37 -9.21 -31.55
CA MET A 800 35.98 -8.39 -30.41
C MET A 800 36.19 -9.13 -29.09
N ILE A 801 36.72 -8.45 -28.09
CA ILE A 801 36.84 -8.95 -26.72
C ILE A 801 36.20 -7.95 -25.78
N GLY A 802 35.31 -8.39 -24.89
CA GLY A 802 34.79 -7.59 -23.79
C GLY A 802 35.32 -8.12 -22.45
N ILE A 803 35.81 -7.25 -21.59
CA ILE A 803 36.30 -7.61 -20.25
C ILE A 803 35.52 -6.82 -19.21
N ASP A 804 34.98 -7.47 -18.18
CA ASP A 804 34.31 -6.78 -17.07
C ASP A 804 34.39 -7.60 -15.77
N VAL A 805 34.39 -6.93 -14.61
CA VAL A 805 34.34 -7.61 -13.30
C VAL A 805 32.92 -8.08 -12.95
N SER A 806 31.89 -7.46 -13.53
CA SER A 806 30.48 -7.72 -13.26
C SER A 806 29.95 -8.88 -14.09
N ARG A 807 30.02 -10.09 -13.52
CA ARG A 807 29.39 -11.30 -14.07
C ARG A 807 27.93 -11.06 -14.48
N LYS A 808 27.15 -10.29 -13.70
CA LYS A 808 25.74 -9.98 -14.03
C LYS A 808 25.61 -9.12 -15.28
N ALA A 809 26.53 -8.20 -15.53
CA ALA A 809 26.52 -7.37 -16.73
C ALA A 809 26.94 -8.19 -17.96
N LEU A 810 28.01 -8.99 -17.84
CA LEU A 810 28.47 -9.89 -18.89
C LEU A 810 27.40 -10.93 -19.30
N ILE A 811 26.66 -11.50 -18.34
CA ILE A 811 25.53 -12.41 -18.63
C ILE A 811 24.44 -11.70 -19.43
N ARG A 812 24.13 -10.43 -19.12
CA ARG A 812 23.17 -9.64 -19.91
C ARG A 812 23.73 -9.36 -21.30
N GLY A 813 25.00 -9.00 -21.40
CA GLY A 813 25.66 -8.74 -22.68
C GLY A 813 25.71 -9.98 -23.58
N ALA A 814 26.10 -11.14 -23.07
CA ALA A 814 26.10 -12.40 -23.81
C ALA A 814 24.71 -12.73 -24.39
N LYS A 815 23.63 -12.50 -23.62
CA LYS A 815 22.25 -12.66 -24.12
C LYS A 815 21.93 -11.70 -25.26
N THR A 816 22.20 -10.41 -25.07
CA THR A 816 21.91 -9.37 -26.06
C THR A 816 22.70 -9.57 -27.35
N LEU A 817 23.99 -9.90 -27.23
CA LEU A 817 24.86 -10.20 -28.37
C LEU A 817 24.40 -11.46 -29.10
N SER A 818 24.11 -12.56 -28.39
CA SER A 818 23.59 -13.79 -28.99
C SER A 818 22.28 -13.56 -29.76
N ALA A 819 21.34 -12.79 -29.17
CA ALA A 819 20.09 -12.46 -29.81
C ALA A 819 20.26 -11.56 -31.05
N THR A 820 21.28 -10.69 -31.04
CA THR A 820 21.60 -9.82 -32.17
C THR A 820 22.27 -10.60 -33.29
N LEU A 821 23.22 -11.48 -32.97
CA LEU A 821 23.91 -12.37 -33.90
C LEU A 821 22.97 -13.37 -34.61
N ALA A 822 21.84 -13.72 -33.98
CA ALA A 822 20.82 -14.57 -34.58
C ALA A 822 20.00 -13.88 -35.70
N LYS A 823 20.13 -12.56 -35.87
CA LYS A 823 19.39 -11.80 -36.90
C LYS A 823 20.12 -11.85 -38.25
N PRO A 824 19.41 -11.79 -39.39
CA PRO A 824 20.02 -11.92 -40.72
C PRO A 824 20.86 -10.70 -41.17
N ASN A 825 20.74 -9.54 -40.53
CA ASN A 825 21.39 -8.28 -40.93
C ASN A 825 22.62 -7.93 -40.08
N VAL A 826 23.38 -8.92 -39.61
CA VAL A 826 24.56 -8.71 -38.75
C VAL A 826 25.78 -8.33 -39.61
N ALA A 827 26.64 -7.45 -39.09
CA ALA A 827 27.91 -7.09 -39.71
C ALA A 827 28.74 -8.34 -40.10
N HIS A 828 28.88 -8.60 -41.41
CA HIS A 828 29.49 -9.82 -41.96
C HIS A 828 31.01 -9.96 -41.71
N THR A 829 31.65 -8.94 -41.15
CA THR A 829 33.09 -8.89 -40.89
C THR A 829 33.50 -9.55 -39.58
N ILE A 830 32.59 -9.61 -38.58
CA ILE A 830 32.90 -10.20 -37.27
C ILE A 830 33.10 -11.71 -37.39
N ARG A 831 34.28 -12.18 -37.02
CA ARG A 831 34.68 -13.59 -36.95
C ARG A 831 34.59 -14.18 -35.55
N SER A 832 34.84 -13.39 -34.51
CA SER A 832 34.72 -13.85 -33.13
C SER A 832 34.39 -12.74 -32.15
N ILE A 833 33.65 -13.10 -31.08
CA ILE A 833 33.40 -12.25 -29.92
C ILE A 833 33.66 -13.07 -28.67
N THR A 834 34.50 -12.59 -27.75
CA THR A 834 34.78 -13.25 -26.48
C THR A 834 34.52 -12.31 -25.31
N LEU A 835 33.86 -12.80 -24.26
CA LEU A 835 33.63 -12.07 -23.01
C LEU A 835 34.41 -12.72 -21.87
N TYR A 836 35.25 -11.93 -21.19
CA TYR A 836 36.02 -12.35 -20.03
C TYR A 836 35.49 -11.70 -18.75
N GLU A 837 35.35 -12.50 -17.70
CA GLU A 837 35.18 -12.03 -16.33
C GLU A 837 36.56 -11.82 -15.71
N GLY A 838 36.92 -10.57 -15.46
CA GLY A 838 38.27 -10.23 -14.98
C GLY A 838 38.45 -8.74 -14.70
N SER A 839 39.48 -8.43 -13.91
CA SER A 839 39.88 -7.05 -13.63
C SER A 839 40.83 -6.53 -14.70
N ILE A 840 40.57 -5.32 -15.20
CA ILE A 840 41.42 -4.64 -16.19
C ILE A 840 42.76 -4.14 -15.60
N SER A 841 42.91 -4.15 -14.27
CA SER A 841 44.18 -3.92 -13.57
C SER A 841 45.09 -5.15 -13.53
N ALA A 842 44.62 -6.28 -14.05
CA ALA A 842 45.36 -7.55 -14.09
C ALA A 842 45.06 -8.31 -15.38
N ILE A 843 45.41 -7.69 -16.51
CA ILE A 843 45.21 -8.27 -17.84
C ILE A 843 46.07 -9.52 -18.02
N ASP A 844 45.48 -10.55 -18.61
CA ASP A 844 46.18 -11.79 -18.97
C ASP A 844 47.24 -11.50 -20.05
N PRO A 845 48.54 -11.80 -19.80
CA PRO A 845 49.61 -11.66 -20.80
C PRO A 845 49.39 -12.47 -22.08
N GLY A 846 48.51 -13.49 -22.05
CA GLY A 846 48.15 -14.30 -23.20
C GLY A 846 47.22 -13.61 -24.20
N LEU A 847 46.60 -12.47 -23.85
CA LEU A 847 45.77 -11.70 -24.77
C LEU A 847 46.62 -11.05 -25.87
N ARG A 848 46.17 -11.19 -27.12
CA ARG A 848 46.86 -10.57 -28.26
C ARG A 848 46.70 -9.05 -28.20
N SER A 849 47.78 -8.34 -28.53
CA SER A 849 47.79 -6.89 -28.69
C SER A 849 46.73 -6.45 -29.71
N PRO A 850 45.74 -5.62 -29.32
CA PRO A 850 44.66 -5.20 -30.20
C PRO A 850 45.01 -3.93 -31.00
N ASP A 851 44.30 -3.72 -32.10
CA ASP A 851 44.37 -2.48 -32.87
C ASP A 851 43.76 -1.31 -32.07
N LEU A 852 42.63 -1.56 -31.41
CA LEU A 852 41.98 -0.59 -30.53
C LEU A 852 41.61 -1.24 -29.20
N ALA A 853 41.99 -0.60 -28.10
CA ALA A 853 41.41 -0.86 -26.79
C ALA A 853 40.52 0.33 -26.39
N THR A 854 39.32 0.06 -25.86
CA THR A 854 38.41 1.08 -25.33
C THR A 854 38.24 0.93 -23.83
N CYS A 855 38.15 2.04 -23.11
CA CYS A 855 37.89 2.12 -21.68
C CYS A 855 36.92 3.30 -21.48
N ILE A 856 35.63 3.05 -21.71
CA ILE A 856 34.60 4.09 -21.80
C ILE A 856 33.87 4.20 -20.46
N GLU A 857 34.17 5.25 -19.68
CA GLU A 857 33.50 5.56 -18.40
C GLU A 857 33.68 4.43 -17.38
N VAL A 858 34.94 4.12 -17.09
CA VAL A 858 35.36 3.00 -16.24
C VAL A 858 36.34 3.44 -15.17
N VAL A 859 37.29 4.32 -15.53
CA VAL A 859 38.37 4.74 -14.63
C VAL A 859 37.83 5.41 -13.36
N GLU A 860 36.75 6.17 -13.45
CA GLU A 860 36.06 6.83 -12.34
C GLU A 860 35.44 5.87 -11.32
N HIS A 861 35.23 4.60 -11.69
CA HIS A 861 34.70 3.56 -10.80
C HIS A 861 35.82 2.80 -10.06
N MET A 862 37.08 3.09 -10.35
CA MET A 862 38.22 2.34 -9.81
C MET A 862 38.75 2.96 -8.52
N ASP A 863 39.07 2.11 -7.55
CA ASP A 863 39.82 2.53 -6.36
C ASP A 863 41.26 2.95 -6.76
N PRO A 864 41.94 3.80 -5.97
CA PRO A 864 43.24 4.36 -6.35
C PRO A 864 44.33 3.33 -6.68
N GLU A 865 44.37 2.21 -5.95
CA GLU A 865 45.35 1.15 -6.17
C GLU A 865 45.14 0.45 -7.53
N PRO A 866 43.96 -0.13 -7.86
CA PRO A 866 43.67 -0.64 -9.20
C PRO A 866 43.90 0.35 -10.34
N LEU A 867 43.57 1.64 -10.15
CA LEU A 867 43.76 2.69 -11.15
C LEU A 867 45.24 2.92 -11.48
N SER A 868 46.11 2.91 -10.47
CA SER A 868 47.56 3.08 -10.65
C SER A 868 48.22 1.98 -11.47
N MET A 869 47.60 0.78 -11.50
CA MET A 869 48.10 -0.39 -12.23
C MET A 869 47.69 -0.41 -13.71
N LEU A 870 46.85 0.51 -14.17
CA LEU A 870 46.35 0.52 -15.56
C LEU A 870 47.45 0.75 -16.58
N GLY A 871 48.41 1.64 -16.31
CA GLY A 871 49.52 1.90 -17.21
C GLY A 871 50.33 0.64 -17.51
N GLU A 872 50.71 -0.10 -16.46
CA GLU A 872 51.45 -1.35 -16.62
C GLU A 872 50.60 -2.43 -17.32
N SER A 873 49.33 -2.55 -16.94
CA SER A 873 48.45 -3.60 -17.45
C SER A 873 48.07 -3.39 -18.91
N ILE A 874 47.76 -2.16 -19.32
CA ILE A 874 47.24 -1.85 -20.65
C ILE A 874 48.39 -1.44 -21.57
N LEU A 875 49.18 -0.43 -21.22
CA LEU A 875 50.24 0.08 -22.09
C LEU A 875 51.50 -0.80 -22.05
N GLY A 876 51.76 -1.46 -20.91
CA GLY A 876 52.92 -2.35 -20.72
C GLY A 876 52.68 -3.82 -21.13
N LYS A 877 51.51 -4.40 -20.81
CA LYS A 877 51.22 -5.84 -21.07
C LYS A 877 50.31 -6.07 -22.27
N LEU A 878 49.17 -5.36 -22.37
CA LEU A 878 48.26 -5.50 -23.52
C LEU A 878 48.83 -4.84 -24.80
N VAL A 879 49.54 -3.71 -24.64
CA VAL A 879 50.25 -2.95 -25.67
C VAL A 879 49.39 -2.68 -26.93
N PRO A 880 48.22 -2.02 -26.81
CA PRO A 880 47.36 -1.74 -27.97
C PRO A 880 48.00 -0.74 -28.94
N LYS A 881 47.61 -0.73 -30.23
CA LYS A 881 48.05 0.34 -31.16
C LYS A 881 47.47 1.70 -30.77
N LEU A 882 46.17 1.70 -30.43
CA LEU A 882 45.48 2.83 -29.83
C LEU A 882 44.69 2.41 -28.60
N TRP A 883 44.71 3.25 -27.57
CA TRP A 883 43.88 3.10 -26.38
C TRP A 883 43.03 4.35 -26.19
N LEU A 884 41.71 4.18 -26.20
CA LEU A 884 40.74 5.24 -25.96
C LEU A 884 40.23 5.14 -24.52
N VAL A 885 40.33 6.24 -23.78
CA VAL A 885 39.83 6.37 -22.41
C VAL A 885 38.83 7.51 -22.37
N SER A 886 37.64 7.28 -21.81
CA SER A 886 36.70 8.36 -21.53
C SER A 886 36.33 8.41 -20.05
N THR A 887 36.03 9.61 -19.56
CA THR A 887 35.60 9.84 -18.18
C THR A 887 34.79 11.15 -18.07
N PRO A 888 33.88 11.28 -17.09
CA PRO A 888 33.14 12.52 -16.87
C PRO A 888 34.04 13.74 -16.63
N ASN A 889 33.63 14.89 -17.14
CA ASN A 889 34.20 16.18 -16.75
C ASN A 889 33.46 16.76 -15.54
N ILE A 890 34.13 16.86 -14.39
CA ILE A 890 33.52 17.43 -13.19
C ILE A 890 33.16 18.91 -13.38
N GLU A 891 33.90 19.64 -14.21
CA GLU A 891 33.65 21.07 -14.51
C GLU A 891 32.30 21.27 -15.21
N TYR A 892 31.77 20.24 -15.89
CA TYR A 892 30.49 20.31 -16.60
C TYR A 892 29.27 19.97 -15.69
N ASN A 893 29.50 19.40 -14.49
CA ASN A 893 28.42 19.01 -13.57
C ASN A 893 27.45 20.12 -13.16
N PRO A 894 27.88 21.38 -12.93
CA PRO A 894 26.98 22.49 -12.63
C PRO A 894 25.92 22.67 -13.72
N ILE A 895 26.31 22.58 -14.99
CA ILE A 895 25.43 22.80 -16.14
C ILE A 895 24.36 21.70 -16.23
N ILE A 896 24.74 20.45 -15.98
CA ILE A 896 23.79 19.32 -15.92
C ILE A 896 22.74 19.53 -14.82
N ARG A 897 23.06 20.32 -13.78
CA ARG A 897 22.14 20.67 -12.69
C ARG A 897 21.36 21.98 -12.94
N GLY A 898 21.51 22.60 -14.11
CA GLY A 898 20.89 23.87 -14.42
C GLY A 898 21.54 25.08 -13.73
N LEU A 899 22.78 24.95 -13.27
CA LEU A 899 23.57 26.06 -12.70
C LEU A 899 24.46 26.69 -13.79
N GLU A 900 24.76 27.99 -13.63
CA GLU A 900 25.76 28.67 -14.46
C GLU A 900 27.17 28.15 -14.13
N TRP A 901 27.97 27.89 -15.17
CA TRP A 901 29.40 27.60 -15.01
C TRP A 901 30.20 28.90 -14.91
N ASP A 902 31.21 28.90 -14.04
CA ASP A 902 32.07 30.04 -13.73
C ASP A 902 33.55 29.64 -13.91
N PRO A 903 34.29 30.27 -14.86
CA PRO A 903 35.68 29.95 -15.16
C PRO A 903 36.66 30.13 -14.00
N GLU A 904 36.42 31.11 -13.10
CA GLU A 904 37.38 31.43 -12.03
C GLU A 904 37.27 30.48 -10.84
N SER A 905 36.11 29.87 -10.63
CA SER A 905 35.83 29.02 -9.47
C SER A 905 35.72 27.53 -9.79
N ASN A 906 35.77 27.16 -11.08
CA ASN A 906 35.38 25.82 -11.59
C ASN A 906 34.05 25.31 -11.00
N SER A 907 33.22 26.23 -10.49
CA SER A 907 31.95 26.03 -9.81
C SER A 907 31.93 24.95 -8.70
N LEU A 908 33.07 24.76 -8.01
CA LEU A 908 33.08 24.09 -6.69
C LEU A 908 32.96 25.09 -5.52
N ASN A 909 32.96 26.41 -5.80
CA ASN A 909 33.06 27.45 -4.76
C ASN A 909 32.07 28.63 -4.89
N LYS A 910 30.87 28.47 -5.46
CA LYS A 910 29.75 29.40 -5.17
C LYS A 910 29.07 28.99 -3.87
N GLY A 911 29.86 29.06 -2.81
CA GLY A 911 29.47 28.92 -1.41
C GLY A 911 30.34 29.82 -0.53
N SER A 912 30.75 31.00 -1.00
CA SER A 912 31.27 32.06 -0.14
C SER A 912 31.53 33.36 -0.92
N GLN A 913 30.96 34.45 -0.38
CA GLN A 913 31.22 35.86 -0.71
C GLN A 913 30.38 36.51 -1.84
N GLN A 914 29.09 36.67 -1.56
CA GLN A 914 28.50 38.01 -1.54
C GLN A 914 27.70 38.21 -0.24
N SER A 915 27.92 39.35 0.39
CA SER A 915 27.53 39.69 1.75
C SER A 915 26.01 39.88 1.93
N SER A 916 25.36 39.05 2.74
CA SER A 916 24.63 39.49 3.97
C SER A 916 23.93 38.30 4.65
N SER A 917 24.42 37.97 5.86
CA SER A 917 23.74 37.18 6.91
C SER A 917 23.03 35.87 6.53
N GLU A 918 23.76 34.93 5.95
CA GLU A 918 23.42 33.51 5.94
C GLU A 918 24.67 32.72 6.39
N SER A 919 24.71 32.29 7.64
CA SER A 919 25.83 31.47 8.14
C SER A 919 25.32 30.55 9.24
N LYS A 920 24.61 29.48 8.83
CA LYS A 920 24.47 28.24 9.59
C LYS A 920 24.02 27.03 8.74
N LYS A 921 24.39 26.99 7.45
CA LYS A 921 24.42 25.78 6.61
C LYS A 921 25.89 25.42 6.34
N ILE A 922 26.64 25.03 7.37
CA ILE A 922 27.95 24.40 7.21
C ILE A 922 27.96 23.20 8.14
N LEU A 923 27.65 22.03 7.60
CA LEU A 923 28.10 20.73 8.14
C LEU A 923 27.94 19.53 7.18
N ASP A 924 27.50 19.68 5.92
CA ASP A 924 27.43 18.55 4.96
C ASP A 924 28.06 18.84 3.57
N VAL A 925 29.03 19.75 3.47
CA VAL A 925 29.74 20.05 2.21
C VAL A 925 31.20 19.63 2.31
N GLU A 926 31.47 18.33 2.19
CA GLU A 926 32.84 17.81 1.98
C GLU A 926 32.98 16.84 0.80
N THR A 927 31.92 16.57 0.03
CA THR A 927 32.08 15.79 -1.22
C THR A 927 31.61 16.61 -2.42
N PRO A 928 32.45 16.77 -3.47
CA PRO A 928 31.96 17.19 -4.77
C PRO A 928 30.85 16.23 -5.16
N ASN A 929 29.62 16.71 -5.31
CA ASN A 929 28.53 15.85 -5.74
C ASN A 929 28.89 15.30 -7.14
N LEU A 930 29.23 14.02 -7.22
CA LEU A 930 29.53 13.32 -8.47
C LEU A 930 28.22 13.10 -9.27
N ARG A 931 28.32 12.81 -10.58
CA ARG A 931 27.17 12.48 -11.44
C ARG A 931 26.48 11.19 -11.01
N ASN A 932 27.25 10.23 -10.51
CA ASN A 932 26.78 8.92 -10.08
C ASN A 932 27.32 8.59 -8.68
N HIS A 933 26.48 7.95 -7.85
CA HIS A 933 26.86 7.54 -6.50
C HIS A 933 27.91 6.42 -6.47
N ASP A 934 28.10 5.71 -7.59
CA ASP A 934 29.11 4.65 -7.73
C ASP A 934 30.45 5.16 -8.27
N HIS A 935 30.59 6.47 -8.55
CA HIS A 935 31.88 7.07 -8.91
C HIS A 935 32.75 7.22 -7.65
N ARG A 936 34.04 6.91 -7.76
CA ARG A 936 35.05 7.15 -6.73
C ARG A 936 35.60 8.56 -6.79
N PHE A 937 35.69 9.11 -8.00
CA PHE A 937 36.16 10.46 -8.30
C PHE A 937 35.61 10.91 -9.66
N GLU A 938 35.67 12.19 -9.97
CA GLU A 938 35.50 12.74 -11.32
C GLU A 938 36.59 13.80 -11.54
N TRP A 939 37.31 13.72 -12.65
CA TRP A 939 38.43 14.62 -12.91
C TRP A 939 38.00 15.93 -13.56
N THR A 940 38.73 16.99 -13.24
CA THR A 940 38.84 18.20 -14.05
C THR A 940 39.57 17.93 -15.36
N ARG A 941 39.52 18.87 -16.31
CA ARG A 941 40.31 18.78 -17.55
C ARG A 941 41.80 18.74 -17.27
N ALA A 942 42.26 19.54 -16.31
CA ALA A 942 43.67 19.58 -15.92
C ALA A 942 44.14 18.25 -15.32
N GLU A 943 43.41 17.69 -14.35
CA GLU A 943 43.78 16.42 -13.70
C GLU A 943 43.79 15.26 -14.68
N PHE A 944 42.78 15.17 -15.55
CA PHE A 944 42.71 14.12 -16.57
C PHE A 944 43.86 14.22 -17.58
N ARG A 945 44.16 15.45 -18.05
CA ARG A 945 45.29 15.70 -18.97
C ARG A 945 46.64 15.37 -18.34
N GLU A 946 46.85 15.75 -17.09
CA GLU A 946 48.09 15.45 -16.38
C GLU A 946 48.25 13.94 -16.18
N TRP A 947 47.19 13.26 -15.75
CA TRP A 947 47.18 11.81 -15.61
C TRP A 947 47.53 11.10 -16.92
N ALA A 948 46.84 11.45 -18.01
CA ALA A 948 47.04 10.80 -19.29
C ALA A 948 48.42 11.11 -19.88
N SER A 949 48.89 12.36 -19.80
CA SER A 949 50.21 12.76 -20.33
C SER A 949 51.35 12.05 -19.61
N ARG A 950 51.24 11.86 -18.29
CA ARG A 950 52.24 11.13 -17.49
C ARG A 950 52.32 9.66 -17.90
N LEU A 951 51.17 9.01 -18.08
CA LEU A 951 51.12 7.62 -18.57
C LEU A 951 51.71 7.50 -19.98
N ALA A 952 51.36 8.42 -20.87
CA ALA A 952 51.85 8.41 -22.25
C ALA A 952 53.39 8.50 -22.31
N ALA A 953 53.98 9.44 -21.54
CA ALA A 953 55.43 9.61 -21.45
C ALA A 953 56.14 8.39 -20.83
N GLN A 954 55.53 7.75 -19.83
CA GLN A 954 56.12 6.59 -19.15
C GLN A 954 56.22 5.34 -20.05
N TYR A 955 55.28 5.17 -20.98
CA TYR A 955 55.16 3.94 -21.79
C TYR A 955 55.45 4.14 -23.28
N ASP A 956 55.97 5.29 -23.69
CA ASP A 956 56.32 5.63 -25.09
C ASP A 956 55.10 5.71 -26.04
N TYR A 957 54.04 6.37 -25.57
CA TYR A 957 52.85 6.71 -26.35
C TYR A 957 52.73 8.23 -26.51
N GLN A 958 52.04 8.66 -27.56
CA GLN A 958 51.52 10.01 -27.70
C GLN A 958 50.07 10.04 -27.20
N VAL A 959 49.61 11.15 -26.64
CA VAL A 959 48.22 11.32 -26.21
C VAL A 959 47.60 12.53 -26.88
N SER A 960 46.37 12.38 -27.37
CA SER A 960 45.52 13.48 -27.84
C SER A 960 44.24 13.54 -27.01
N PHE A 961 43.69 14.74 -26.84
CA PHE A 961 42.50 14.99 -26.03
C PHE A 961 41.34 15.43 -26.91
N ALA A 962 40.15 14.94 -26.58
CA ALA A 962 38.89 15.26 -27.22
C ALA A 962 37.74 15.12 -26.20
N GLY A 963 36.50 15.20 -26.64
CA GLY A 963 35.36 14.91 -25.80
C GLY A 963 34.05 14.84 -26.56
N VAL A 964 32.97 14.57 -25.84
CA VAL A 964 31.59 14.57 -26.36
C VAL A 964 30.64 15.26 -25.41
N GLY A 965 29.56 15.83 -25.96
CA GLY A 965 28.58 16.62 -25.24
C GLY A 965 29.01 18.06 -24.95
N GLY A 966 28.11 19.01 -25.20
CA GLY A 966 28.39 20.44 -25.13
C GLY A 966 28.54 21.07 -26.52
N ASP A 967 28.92 22.34 -26.54
CA ASP A 967 29.21 23.17 -27.73
C ASP A 967 30.64 22.97 -28.27
N GLY A 968 31.52 22.33 -27.51
CA GLY A 968 32.79 21.78 -28.00
C GLY A 968 33.93 22.79 -28.13
N GLU A 969 33.82 23.96 -27.49
CA GLU A 969 34.95 24.86 -27.33
C GLU A 969 35.77 24.42 -26.11
N ASP A 970 37.00 23.96 -26.36
CA ASP A 970 37.97 23.58 -25.32
C ASP A 970 38.87 24.77 -24.98
N ASP A 971 38.26 25.88 -24.61
CA ASP A 971 38.94 27.10 -24.19
C ASP A 971 38.73 27.39 -22.69
N GLU A 972 39.40 28.43 -22.19
CA GLU A 972 39.32 28.85 -20.78
C GLU A 972 37.97 29.51 -20.43
N ASN A 973 37.16 29.91 -21.43
CA ASN A 973 35.86 30.56 -21.23
C ASN A 973 34.68 29.59 -21.37
N SER A 974 34.97 28.30 -21.53
CA SER A 974 34.00 27.23 -21.69
C SER A 974 34.24 26.11 -20.67
N PRO A 975 33.18 25.41 -20.21
CA PRO A 975 33.30 24.20 -19.40
C PRO A 975 34.00 23.03 -20.15
N GLY A 976 34.21 23.17 -21.46
CA GLY A 976 34.67 22.10 -22.33
C GLY A 976 33.61 21.03 -22.54
N PHE A 977 34.04 19.81 -22.86
CA PHE A 977 33.12 18.70 -23.10
C PHE A 977 32.54 18.10 -21.82
N ALA A 978 31.31 17.58 -21.90
CA ALA A 978 30.65 16.88 -20.80
C ALA A 978 31.34 15.55 -20.46
N THR A 979 31.76 14.79 -21.46
CA THR A 979 32.68 13.65 -21.30
C THR A 979 34.01 14.03 -21.93
N GLN A 980 35.09 13.84 -21.19
CA GLN A 980 36.47 14.00 -21.68
C GLN A 980 36.97 12.68 -22.25
N ILE A 981 37.80 12.75 -23.28
CA ILE A 981 38.37 11.58 -23.97
C ILE A 981 39.88 11.79 -24.15
N ALA A 982 40.68 10.79 -23.80
CA ALA A 982 42.10 10.72 -24.12
C ALA A 982 42.36 9.53 -25.06
N VAL A 983 43.10 9.77 -26.13
CA VAL A 983 43.48 8.77 -27.12
C VAL A 983 44.98 8.61 -27.13
N PHE A 984 45.46 7.46 -26.64
CA PHE A 984 46.87 7.10 -26.59
C PHE A 984 47.27 6.35 -27.86
N ALA A 985 48.17 6.91 -28.65
CA ALA A 985 48.72 6.31 -29.87
C ALA A 985 50.16 5.87 -29.65
N ARG A 986 50.48 4.64 -30.04
CA ARG A 986 51.88 4.20 -30.03
C ARG A 986 52.67 5.03 -31.06
N ASN A 987 53.91 5.41 -30.76
CA ASN A 987 54.75 6.31 -31.59
C ASN A 987 54.91 5.94 -33.08
N VAL A 988 54.56 4.72 -33.48
CA VAL A 988 54.64 4.23 -34.88
C VAL A 988 53.32 4.45 -35.64
N VAL A 989 52.27 4.96 -34.99
CA VAL A 989 50.93 5.18 -35.54
C VAL A 989 50.73 6.67 -35.80
N VAL A 990 50.29 7.03 -37.01
CA VAL A 990 49.90 8.42 -37.35
C VAL A 990 48.49 8.66 -36.81
N PHE A 991 48.30 9.74 -36.03
CA PHE A 991 46.98 10.12 -35.55
C PHE A 991 46.01 10.39 -36.71
N PRO A 992 44.76 9.92 -36.63
CA PRO A 992 43.70 10.37 -37.53
C PRO A 992 43.54 11.90 -37.52
N GLU A 993 43.29 12.52 -38.68
CA GLU A 993 43.26 14.00 -38.85
C GLU A 993 42.27 14.72 -37.90
N PHE A 994 41.17 14.08 -37.51
CA PHE A 994 40.19 14.69 -36.60
C PHE A 994 40.70 14.84 -35.15
N CYS A 995 41.68 14.02 -34.72
CA CYS A 995 42.32 14.13 -33.40
C CYS A 995 43.27 15.34 -33.30
N GLN A 996 43.62 16.00 -34.40
CA GLN A 996 44.57 17.11 -34.44
C GLN A 996 43.89 18.48 -34.31
N SER A 997 42.55 18.54 -34.31
CA SER A 997 41.77 19.77 -34.22
C SER A 997 41.57 20.26 -32.77
N ALA A 998 42.68 20.39 -32.03
CA ALA A 998 42.79 21.18 -30.80
C ALA A 998 44.28 21.49 -30.58
N SER A 999 44.81 22.45 -31.33
CA SER A 999 46.24 22.74 -31.40
C SER A 999 46.80 23.27 -30.08
N CYS A 1000 47.85 22.62 -29.56
CA CYS A 1000 48.93 23.32 -28.87
C CYS A 1000 50.00 23.65 -29.92
N SER A 1001 50.10 24.91 -30.31
CA SER A 1001 51.15 25.41 -31.18
C SER A 1001 52.43 25.63 -30.37
N GLN A 1002 53.52 24.93 -30.71
CA GLN A 1002 54.85 25.55 -30.73
C GLN A 1002 55.83 24.73 -31.58
N HIS A 1003 56.36 25.42 -32.60
CA HIS A 1003 57.53 25.04 -33.38
C HIS A 1003 58.77 24.94 -32.49
N ASP A 1004 59.61 23.91 -32.68
CA ASP A 1004 61.03 24.18 -32.88
C ASP A 1004 61.71 23.10 -33.73
N ASP A 1005 62.42 23.59 -34.75
CA ASP A 1005 63.22 22.84 -35.72
C ASP A 1005 64.64 22.74 -35.16
N SER A 1006 65.12 21.55 -34.78
CA SER A 1006 66.57 21.29 -34.81
C SER A 1006 66.97 19.80 -34.76
N LYS A 1007 67.71 19.42 -35.79
CA LYS A 1007 68.45 18.16 -35.98
C LYS A 1007 69.42 17.86 -34.83
N ARG A 1008 69.56 16.58 -34.45
CA ARG A 1008 70.84 15.83 -34.58
C ARG A 1008 70.73 14.33 -34.29
N VAL A 1009 71.28 13.55 -35.23
CA VAL A 1009 71.74 12.16 -35.06
C VAL A 1009 72.95 12.15 -34.11
N LEU A 1010 73.01 11.17 -33.19
CA LEU A 1010 74.26 10.57 -32.69
C LEU A 1010 74.01 9.20 -32.04
N SER A 1011 75.06 8.40 -32.10
CA SER A 1011 75.13 6.93 -31.98
C SER A 1011 75.70 6.45 -30.64
N THR A 1012 75.31 5.22 -30.27
CA THR A 1012 76.06 4.16 -29.54
C THR A 1012 76.63 4.39 -28.13
N THR A 1013 76.46 3.33 -27.30
CA THR A 1013 77.25 2.87 -26.11
C THR A 1013 77.16 3.76 -24.86
N ASP A 1014 76.97 3.29 -23.62
CA ASP A 1014 77.36 2.04 -22.97
C ASP A 1014 76.40 1.66 -21.81
N VAL A 1015 76.56 0.42 -21.38
CA VAL A 1015 76.01 -0.25 -20.19
C VAL A 1015 76.31 0.51 -18.90
N ASP A 1016 75.35 0.58 -17.97
CA ASP A 1016 75.68 0.44 -16.56
C ASP A 1016 74.57 -0.30 -15.80
N GLU A 1017 74.94 -1.44 -15.22
CA GLU A 1017 74.14 -2.24 -14.31
C GLU A 1017 74.24 -1.63 -12.91
N SER A 1018 73.12 -1.21 -12.33
CA SER A 1018 73.02 -1.10 -10.88
C SER A 1018 71.69 -1.63 -10.38
N LYS A 1019 71.75 -2.83 -9.79
CA LYS A 1019 70.73 -3.41 -8.93
C LYS A 1019 70.34 -2.43 -7.82
N ALA A 1020 69.04 -2.23 -7.63
CA ALA A 1020 68.46 -1.90 -6.34
C ALA A 1020 67.28 -2.83 -6.11
N GLU A 1021 67.34 -3.54 -4.98
CA GLU A 1021 66.43 -4.57 -4.52
C GLU A 1021 65.02 -3.99 -4.31
N LEU A 1022 64.02 -4.61 -4.94
CA LEU A 1022 62.61 -4.35 -4.65
C LEU A 1022 62.15 -5.35 -3.58
N GLU A 1023 61.86 -4.83 -2.40
CA GLU A 1023 61.21 -5.55 -1.32
C GLU A 1023 59.88 -6.15 -1.80
N THR A 1024 59.77 -7.47 -1.75
CA THR A 1024 58.54 -8.21 -1.98
C THR A 1024 57.57 -8.00 -0.81
N ARG A 1025 56.75 -6.96 -0.88
CA ARG A 1025 55.47 -6.91 -0.14
C ARG A 1025 54.44 -7.75 -0.89
N GLY A 1026 53.88 -8.73 -0.18
CA GLY A 1026 52.98 -9.74 -0.74
C GLY A 1026 51.78 -9.14 -1.45
N ALA A 1027 51.74 -9.29 -2.77
CA ALA A 1027 50.53 -9.14 -3.56
C ALA A 1027 49.59 -10.31 -3.23
N ALA A 1028 48.36 -9.99 -2.83
CA ALA A 1028 47.28 -10.97 -2.83
C ALA A 1028 47.16 -11.55 -4.25
N ALA A 1029 47.05 -12.87 -4.37
CA ALA A 1029 46.95 -13.55 -5.66
C ALA A 1029 45.69 -13.07 -6.41
N VAL A 1030 45.87 -12.16 -7.38
CA VAL A 1030 44.80 -11.76 -8.29
C VAL A 1030 44.56 -12.91 -9.26
N SER A 1031 43.30 -13.35 -9.34
CA SER A 1031 42.89 -14.48 -10.17
C SER A 1031 43.01 -14.13 -11.67
N PRO A 1032 43.48 -15.04 -12.55
CA PRO A 1032 43.53 -14.78 -13.99
C PRO A 1032 42.11 -14.58 -14.56
N SER A 1033 42.00 -13.74 -15.59
CA SER A 1033 40.73 -13.48 -16.29
C SER A 1033 40.11 -14.79 -16.79
N LYS A 1034 38.82 -15.01 -16.50
CA LYS A 1034 38.11 -16.24 -16.84
C LYS A 1034 37.23 -16.01 -18.06
N GLU A 1035 37.42 -16.80 -19.11
CA GLU A 1035 36.50 -16.79 -20.26
C GLU A 1035 35.09 -17.18 -19.80
N LEU A 1036 34.13 -16.30 -20.06
CA LEU A 1036 32.75 -16.48 -19.64
C LEU A 1036 31.88 -16.94 -20.82
N TRP A 1037 32.08 -16.35 -22.01
CA TRP A 1037 31.29 -16.63 -23.20
C TRP A 1037 32.11 -16.37 -24.47
N GLN A 1038 31.94 -17.20 -25.49
CA GLN A 1038 32.58 -17.02 -26.79
C GLN A 1038 31.60 -17.33 -27.92
N TRP A 1039 31.67 -16.52 -28.97
CA TRP A 1039 31.04 -16.78 -30.26
C TRP A 1039 32.09 -16.76 -31.36
N ASN A 1040 31.98 -17.69 -32.31
CA ASN A 1040 32.80 -17.78 -33.51
C ASN A 1040 31.88 -17.88 -34.74
N LEU A 1041 32.29 -17.29 -35.86
CA LEU A 1041 31.58 -17.42 -37.12
C LEU A 1041 31.46 -18.91 -37.48
N PRO A 1042 30.25 -19.45 -37.69
CA PRO A 1042 30.08 -20.85 -38.08
C PRO A 1042 30.79 -21.06 -39.44
N GLY A 1043 31.72 -22.01 -39.49
CA GLY A 1043 32.41 -22.35 -40.72
C GLY A 1043 31.42 -22.78 -41.82
N PRO A 1044 31.78 -22.69 -43.11
CA PRO A 1044 30.95 -23.28 -44.16
C PRO A 1044 30.73 -24.77 -43.84
N PRO A 1045 29.52 -25.31 -44.04
CA PRO A 1045 29.30 -26.74 -43.82
C PRO A 1045 30.32 -27.49 -44.67
N ALA A 1046 31.14 -28.31 -44.01
CA ALA A 1046 32.12 -29.14 -44.69
C ALA A 1046 31.39 -29.90 -45.81
N ALA A 1047 31.77 -29.65 -47.06
CA ALA A 1047 31.26 -30.41 -48.18
C ALA A 1047 31.61 -31.88 -47.92
N ILE A 1048 30.57 -32.69 -47.74
CA ILE A 1048 30.67 -34.14 -47.61
C ILE A 1048 31.25 -34.67 -48.93
N LEU A 1049 32.44 -35.28 -48.84
CA LEU A 1049 32.90 -36.33 -49.75
C LEU A 1049 33.29 -37.54 -48.91
#